data_AF-A0A352T4T2-F1
#
_entry.id   AF-A0A352T4T2-F1
#
_cell.length_a   1.000
_cell.length_b   1.000
_cell.length_c   1.000
_cell.angle_alpha   90.00
_cell.angle_beta   90.00
_cell.angle_gamma   90.00
#
_symmetry.space_group_name_H-M   'P 1'
#
loop_
_entity.id
_entity.type
_entity.pdbx_description
1 polymer ?
#
loop_
_entity_poly.entity_id
_entity_poly.type
_entity_poly.pdbx_seq_one_letter_code
_entity_poly.pdbx_strand_id
1 'polypeptide(L)'
;MDVCQAFETFEEFIEYRKGDLRNCDLSKNIYLNVDFSKCIVDDTTKLPIKDNTNLSYKVKKSYVDNRFIVEQFWYDDKDKCVKKQSDKFLYFFDFVAFLKGDLSGADLILCTGMKNLPNVYGINLNNVKMTSELCKQFKISYSSYDFNKKLIREFPISEKNEEQTKIILQQSREIVVDDDNKFSNKFKKISYISDLHLMHKIKNAKCKSKEDVIFVLQKNIDNILQECHGITLIGGDLSSEFSLYEMFIKMLRKSADKLFGKVYFVFVLGNHELWGFPGLSIEQIVKKYRTLLHENGMYLLQNDLFYENEYNDVGIIPYDELICMDNKDILEKLRCTRIAIFGGLGFSGYNEVFNALNSVYGLTIDRNVEIRESRKFEQLYYKLIDILSNKNTVIFTHMPKQDWCMDKNYDDNFVYVSGHTHRNVFFDDGLVRIYADNQIGYGNGSLHLKYFLMDNEYDCFFDYDDGIHEITSQQYQDFARGKNINMTFNRQINILYMLKKNGFYCFIHKSELGTLSMLNGGAFYKLRIQRLKYYYANMDRMIESIKKPLDKYSEYQQNISNEIKKIGGSGRIHGCIIDIDSYNHVYVNPVNMIVTGYYALDIINKKVYGNIPELLKTNCPKLYCNYMKMIEKDDVLILNKKKDEVSKLPQEYLETDIYKASREMKNMQKISYNVLSVWYDSILDENIFDIQ
;
A
#
# COMPACT_ATOMS: atom_id res chain seq x y z
N MET A 1 -33.26 4.66 -18.57
CA MET A 1 -34.37 4.01 -17.84
C MET A 1 -34.70 2.77 -18.64
N ASP A 2 -34.33 1.60 -18.12
CA ASP A 2 -34.71 0.34 -18.76
C ASP A 2 -36.21 0.14 -18.56
N VAL A 3 -36.94 0.05 -19.68
CA VAL A 3 -38.37 -0.23 -19.67
C VAL A 3 -38.53 -1.73 -19.41
N CYS A 4 -38.90 -2.10 -18.18
CA CYS A 4 -39.20 -3.48 -17.83
C CYS A 4 -40.65 -3.79 -18.15
N GLN A 5 -40.89 -4.82 -18.97
CA GLN A 5 -42.21 -5.35 -19.26
C GLN A 5 -42.37 -6.70 -18.56
N ALA A 6 -43.45 -6.85 -17.80
CA ALA A 6 -43.78 -8.08 -17.08
C ALA A 6 -44.92 -8.81 -17.80
N PHE A 7 -44.87 -10.13 -17.76
CA PHE A 7 -45.89 -11.03 -18.32
C PHE A 7 -46.38 -11.93 -17.20
N GLU A 8 -47.69 -12.18 -17.12
CA GLU A 8 -48.27 -13.01 -16.07
C GLU A 8 -48.10 -14.50 -16.37
N THR A 9 -48.03 -14.85 -17.65
CA THR A 9 -47.84 -16.23 -18.14
C THR A 9 -46.66 -16.35 -19.09
N PHE A 10 -46.15 -17.57 -19.26
CA PHE A 10 -45.08 -17.82 -20.22
C PHE A 10 -45.58 -17.72 -21.66
N GLU A 11 -46.84 -18.05 -21.89
CA GLU A 11 -47.52 -17.98 -23.18
C GLU A 11 -47.58 -16.53 -23.69
N GLU A 12 -47.94 -15.58 -22.83
CA GLU A 12 -47.91 -14.14 -23.16
C GLU A 12 -46.50 -13.66 -23.52
N PHE A 13 -45.50 -14.11 -22.75
CA PHE A 13 -44.11 -13.78 -23.01
C PHE A 13 -43.64 -14.34 -24.38
N ILE A 14 -44.01 -15.58 -24.70
CA ILE A 14 -43.67 -16.22 -25.97
C ILE A 14 -44.37 -15.57 -27.15
N GLU A 15 -45.64 -15.20 -27.00
CA GLU A 15 -46.41 -14.50 -28.04
C GLU A 15 -45.78 -13.14 -28.34
N TYR A 16 -45.44 -12.38 -27.29
CA TYR A 16 -44.71 -11.11 -27.43
C TYR A 16 -43.38 -11.27 -28.17
N ARG A 17 -42.64 -12.35 -27.86
CA ARG A 17 -41.36 -12.69 -28.49
C ARG A 17 -41.51 -13.40 -29.83
N LYS A 18 -42.73 -13.67 -30.31
CA LYS A 18 -43.03 -14.43 -31.52
C LYS A 18 -42.31 -15.79 -31.57
N GLY A 19 -42.18 -16.45 -30.41
CA GLY A 19 -41.48 -17.73 -30.28
C GLY A 19 -39.95 -17.66 -30.29
N ASP A 20 -39.33 -16.48 -30.28
CA ASP A 20 -37.86 -16.32 -30.29
C ASP A 20 -37.27 -16.09 -28.90
N LEU A 21 -36.61 -17.12 -28.38
CA LEU A 21 -36.01 -17.16 -27.05
C LEU A 21 -34.51 -16.84 -27.03
N ARG A 22 -33.91 -16.44 -28.15
CA ARG A 22 -32.50 -16.04 -28.19
C ARG A 22 -32.25 -14.87 -27.22
N ASN A 23 -31.14 -14.94 -26.49
CA ASN A 23 -30.74 -14.04 -25.40
C ASN A 23 -31.67 -14.04 -24.17
N CYS A 24 -32.54 -15.03 -23.99
CA CYS A 24 -33.37 -15.16 -22.79
C CYS A 24 -32.71 -16.03 -21.71
N ASP A 25 -32.82 -15.62 -20.44
CA ASP A 25 -32.40 -16.40 -19.27
C ASP A 25 -33.62 -16.89 -18.47
N LEU A 26 -34.07 -18.10 -18.78
CA LEU A 26 -35.19 -18.79 -18.11
C LEU A 26 -34.70 -19.78 -17.05
N SER A 27 -33.39 -19.87 -16.81
CA SER A 27 -32.76 -20.93 -16.00
C SER A 27 -33.24 -20.99 -14.54
N LYS A 28 -33.74 -19.87 -14.01
CA LYS A 28 -34.25 -19.78 -12.63
C LYS A 28 -35.70 -20.25 -12.47
N ASN A 29 -36.44 -20.44 -13.56
CA ASN A 29 -37.85 -20.84 -13.50
C ASN A 29 -38.00 -22.36 -13.60
N ILE A 30 -37.62 -23.05 -12.51
CA ILE A 30 -37.59 -24.53 -12.44
C ILE A 30 -38.97 -25.21 -12.58
N TYR A 31 -40.06 -24.45 -12.43
CA TYR A 31 -41.42 -24.95 -12.59
C TYR A 31 -41.97 -24.76 -14.01
N LEU A 32 -41.19 -24.12 -14.89
CA LEU A 32 -41.58 -23.86 -16.27
C LEU A 32 -41.52 -25.15 -17.09
N ASN A 33 -42.65 -25.87 -17.14
CA ASN A 33 -42.78 -27.12 -17.88
C ASN A 33 -43.39 -26.88 -19.27
N VAL A 34 -42.56 -26.39 -20.20
CA VAL A 34 -42.99 -26.08 -21.56
C VAL A 34 -42.13 -26.84 -22.58
N ASP A 35 -42.75 -27.20 -23.69
CA ASP A 35 -42.08 -27.81 -24.83
C ASP A 35 -41.36 -26.73 -25.66
N PHE A 36 -40.07 -26.54 -25.37
CA PHE A 36 -39.22 -25.58 -26.08
C PHE A 36 -38.90 -25.98 -27.53
N SER A 37 -39.28 -27.18 -28.00
CA SER A 37 -39.10 -27.56 -29.42
C SER A 37 -39.88 -26.67 -30.38
N LYS A 38 -40.90 -25.97 -29.87
CA LYS A 38 -41.73 -25.02 -30.59
C LYS A 38 -41.16 -23.59 -30.61
N CYS A 39 -40.04 -23.35 -29.92
CA CYS A 39 -39.39 -22.05 -29.80
C CYS A 39 -38.06 -22.04 -30.56
N ILE A 40 -37.67 -20.88 -31.07
CA ILE A 40 -36.34 -20.66 -31.64
C ILE A 40 -35.37 -20.43 -30.47
N VAL A 41 -34.40 -21.33 -30.32
CA VAL A 41 -33.36 -21.30 -29.27
C VAL A 41 -31.97 -21.41 -29.90
N ASP A 42 -30.96 -20.86 -29.23
CA ASP A 42 -29.54 -20.98 -29.61
C ASP A 42 -28.64 -20.99 -28.35
N ASP A 43 -27.32 -20.91 -28.54
CA ASP A 43 -26.33 -20.94 -27.46
C ASP A 43 -26.43 -19.78 -26.46
N THR A 44 -27.17 -18.72 -26.80
CA THR A 44 -27.43 -17.55 -25.93
C THR A 44 -28.66 -17.76 -25.04
N THR A 45 -29.46 -18.79 -25.29
CA THR A 45 -30.67 -19.12 -24.53
C THR A 45 -30.32 -19.99 -23.33
N LYS A 46 -30.75 -19.62 -22.11
CA LYS A 46 -30.59 -20.45 -20.92
C LYS A 46 -31.95 -21.00 -20.47
N LEU A 47 -32.17 -22.29 -20.67
CA LEU A 47 -33.42 -22.97 -20.32
C LEU A 47 -33.42 -23.48 -18.86
N PRO A 48 -34.60 -23.70 -18.26
CA PRO A 48 -34.72 -24.37 -16.96
C PRO A 48 -34.25 -25.82 -17.03
N ILE A 49 -33.67 -26.31 -15.93
CA ILE A 49 -33.31 -27.74 -15.78
C ILE A 49 -34.60 -28.54 -15.61
N LYS A 50 -34.86 -29.50 -16.51
CA LYS A 50 -36.01 -30.43 -16.43
C LYS A 50 -35.68 -31.63 -15.55
N ASP A 51 -36.69 -32.27 -14.94
CA ASP A 51 -36.51 -33.42 -14.03
C ASP A 51 -35.76 -34.62 -14.65
N ASN A 52 -35.81 -34.78 -15.98
CA ASN A 52 -35.17 -35.87 -16.73
C ASN A 52 -33.81 -35.50 -17.36
N THR A 53 -33.23 -34.35 -17.01
CA THR A 53 -31.94 -33.94 -17.57
C THR A 53 -30.82 -34.74 -16.91
N ASN A 54 -30.07 -35.54 -17.68
CA ASN A 54 -28.98 -36.35 -17.15
C ASN A 54 -27.77 -35.47 -16.86
N LEU A 55 -27.64 -34.97 -15.63
CA LEU A 55 -26.58 -34.06 -15.22
C LEU A 55 -25.38 -34.82 -14.64
N SER A 56 -24.17 -34.45 -15.06
CA SER A 56 -22.97 -34.93 -14.38
C SER A 56 -22.73 -34.12 -13.11
N TYR A 57 -22.45 -34.82 -12.01
CA TYR A 57 -22.27 -34.23 -10.69
C TYR A 57 -20.80 -34.29 -10.27
N LYS A 58 -20.23 -33.15 -9.87
CA LYS A 58 -18.87 -33.05 -9.34
C LYS A 58 -18.87 -32.34 -8.00
N VAL A 59 -18.07 -32.84 -7.07
CA VAL A 59 -17.90 -32.25 -5.74
C VAL A 59 -16.45 -31.90 -5.52
N LYS A 60 -16.20 -30.70 -5.01
CA LYS A 60 -14.89 -30.27 -4.53
C LYS A 60 -14.99 -30.00 -3.04
N LYS A 61 -14.02 -30.53 -2.29
CA LYS A 61 -14.01 -30.54 -0.83
C LYS A 61 -12.69 -29.90 -0.40
N SER A 62 -12.71 -28.88 0.45
CA SER A 62 -11.48 -28.19 0.85
C SER A 62 -11.58 -27.52 2.22
N TYR A 63 -10.45 -27.37 2.91
CA TYR A 63 -10.33 -26.55 4.11
C TYR A 63 -9.58 -25.25 3.80
N VAL A 64 -10.26 -24.11 3.91
CA VAL A 64 -9.74 -22.78 3.54
C VAL A 64 -10.28 -21.73 4.52
N ASP A 65 -9.44 -20.78 4.93
CA ASP A 65 -9.80 -19.65 5.80
C ASP A 65 -10.53 -20.10 7.10
N ASN A 66 -10.00 -21.15 7.72
CA ASN A 66 -10.54 -21.81 8.92
C ASN A 66 -11.97 -22.36 8.79
N ARG A 67 -12.38 -22.73 7.56
CA ARG A 67 -13.68 -23.34 7.29
C ARG A 67 -13.55 -24.51 6.33
N PHE A 68 -14.41 -25.51 6.50
CA PHE A 68 -14.60 -26.57 5.53
C PHE A 68 -15.61 -26.13 4.48
N ILE A 69 -15.27 -26.31 3.21
CA ILE A 69 -16.08 -25.88 2.08
C ILE A 69 -16.37 -27.09 1.20
N VAL A 70 -17.64 -27.28 0.88
CA VAL A 70 -18.11 -28.22 -0.15
C VAL A 70 -18.66 -27.39 -1.30
N GLU A 71 -18.01 -27.44 -2.45
CA GLU A 71 -18.52 -26.88 -3.69
C GLU A 71 -19.11 -28.01 -4.54
N GLN A 72 -20.40 -27.91 -4.86
CA GLN A 72 -21.14 -28.87 -5.65
C GLN A 72 -21.48 -28.27 -7.00
N PHE A 73 -21.26 -29.03 -8.07
CA PHE A 73 -21.43 -28.59 -9.44
C PHE A 73 -22.25 -29.62 -10.22
N TRP A 74 -23.18 -29.13 -11.03
CA TRP A 74 -23.95 -29.93 -11.98
C TRP A 74 -23.69 -29.41 -13.38
N TYR A 75 -23.32 -30.32 -14.28
CA TYR A 75 -23.04 -30.02 -15.68
C TYR A 75 -24.04 -30.74 -16.59
N ASP A 76 -24.40 -30.10 -17.69
CA ASP A 76 -25.17 -30.74 -18.75
C ASP A 76 -24.31 -31.69 -19.61
N ASP A 77 -24.93 -32.28 -20.62
CA ASP A 77 -24.32 -33.16 -21.61
C ASP A 77 -23.26 -32.49 -22.48
N LYS A 78 -23.21 -31.16 -22.48
CA LYS A 78 -22.21 -30.32 -23.17
C LYS A 78 -21.10 -29.83 -22.23
N ASP A 79 -20.97 -30.40 -21.03
CA ASP A 79 -19.99 -30.01 -20.01
C ASP A 79 -20.13 -28.54 -19.54
N LYS A 80 -21.30 -27.93 -19.71
CA LYS A 80 -21.58 -26.57 -19.22
C LYS A 80 -22.13 -26.63 -17.80
N CYS A 81 -21.53 -25.87 -16.89
CA CYS A 81 -22.00 -25.78 -15.50
C CYS A 81 -23.37 -25.08 -15.43
N VAL A 82 -24.43 -25.83 -15.10
CA VAL A 82 -25.82 -25.32 -15.04
C VAL A 82 -26.24 -24.98 -13.62
N LYS A 83 -25.60 -25.56 -12.60
CA LYS A 83 -25.84 -25.24 -11.19
C LYS A 83 -24.57 -25.33 -10.37
N LYS A 84 -24.40 -24.41 -9.42
CA LYS A 84 -23.35 -24.43 -8.40
C LYS A 84 -23.97 -24.18 -7.03
N GLN A 85 -23.59 -24.98 -6.04
CA GLN A 85 -23.92 -24.79 -4.63
C GLN A 85 -22.64 -24.81 -3.79
N SER A 86 -22.61 -24.01 -2.72
CA SER A 86 -21.49 -23.96 -1.80
C SER A 86 -21.97 -24.00 -0.36
N ASP A 87 -21.57 -25.04 0.36
CA ASP A 87 -21.87 -25.23 1.77
C ASP A 87 -20.59 -25.03 2.59
N LYS A 88 -20.73 -24.39 3.76
CA LYS A 88 -19.61 -24.03 4.63
C LYS A 88 -19.85 -24.56 6.03
N PHE A 89 -18.85 -25.20 6.61
CA PHE A 89 -18.91 -25.79 7.95
C PHE A 89 -17.74 -25.27 8.79
N LEU A 90 -18.02 -25.01 10.07
CA LEU A 90 -16.98 -24.62 11.03
C LEU A 90 -16.31 -25.86 11.64
N TYR A 91 -17.09 -26.91 11.91
CA TYR A 91 -16.61 -28.11 12.59
C TYR A 91 -16.36 -29.25 11.61
N PHE A 92 -15.28 -30.00 11.85
CA PHE A 92 -14.87 -31.12 11.02
C PHE A 92 -15.95 -32.22 10.93
N PHE A 93 -16.59 -32.56 12.04
CA PHE A 93 -17.58 -33.64 12.06
C PHE A 93 -18.88 -33.28 11.34
N ASP A 94 -19.28 -32.01 11.33
CA ASP A 94 -20.43 -31.55 10.53
C ASP A 94 -20.15 -31.70 9.03
N PHE A 95 -18.94 -31.32 8.61
CA PHE A 95 -18.45 -31.49 7.25
C PHE A 95 -18.40 -32.98 6.83
N VAL A 96 -17.89 -33.85 7.70
CA VAL A 96 -17.87 -35.30 7.46
C VAL A 96 -19.28 -35.90 7.40
N ALA A 97 -20.16 -35.49 8.31
CA ALA A 97 -21.54 -35.96 8.37
C ALA A 97 -22.33 -35.55 7.11
N PHE A 98 -22.16 -34.31 6.66
CA PHE A 98 -22.77 -33.82 5.42
C PHE A 98 -22.34 -34.65 4.21
N LEU A 99 -21.05 -35.00 4.14
CA LEU A 99 -20.48 -35.84 3.08
C LEU A 99 -20.67 -37.34 3.31
N LYS A 100 -21.40 -37.75 4.36
CA LYS A 100 -21.66 -39.15 4.73
C LYS A 100 -20.35 -39.98 4.82
N GLY A 101 -19.30 -39.37 5.36
CA GLY A 101 -17.99 -40.01 5.51
C GLY A 101 -17.09 -39.96 4.26
N ASP A 102 -17.56 -39.49 3.11
CA ASP A 102 -16.75 -39.45 1.90
C ASP A 102 -15.89 -38.18 1.78
N LEU A 103 -14.63 -38.25 2.20
CA LEU A 103 -13.64 -37.20 2.03
C LEU A 103 -12.67 -37.47 0.87
N SER A 104 -13.00 -38.39 -0.03
CA SER A 104 -12.14 -38.66 -1.18
C SER A 104 -11.90 -37.40 -2.02
N GLY A 105 -10.64 -37.21 -2.46
CA GLY A 105 -10.21 -36.05 -3.23
C GLY A 105 -10.20 -34.72 -2.47
N ALA A 106 -10.45 -34.70 -1.15
CA ALA A 106 -10.50 -33.46 -0.39
C ALA A 106 -9.13 -32.80 -0.23
N ASP A 107 -9.10 -31.47 -0.31
CA ASP A 107 -7.91 -30.66 -0.03
C ASP A 107 -7.89 -30.24 1.44
N LEU A 108 -7.14 -30.98 2.26
CA LEU A 108 -7.05 -30.80 3.70
C LEU A 108 -5.63 -30.42 4.15
N ILE A 109 -4.79 -29.93 3.23
CA ILE A 109 -3.37 -29.62 3.49
C ILE A 109 -3.22 -28.67 4.68
N LEU A 110 -4.07 -27.64 4.79
CA LEU A 110 -4.03 -26.64 5.86
C LEU A 110 -4.81 -27.05 7.12
N CYS A 111 -5.48 -28.21 7.12
CA CYS A 111 -6.31 -28.68 8.23
C CYS A 111 -5.47 -29.35 9.33
N THR A 112 -4.60 -28.59 9.98
CA THR A 112 -3.65 -29.12 10.98
C THR A 112 -4.32 -29.75 12.21
N GLY A 113 -5.57 -29.40 12.50
CA GLY A 113 -6.35 -29.97 13.61
C GLY A 113 -6.63 -31.47 13.47
N MET A 114 -6.50 -32.05 12.26
CA MET A 114 -6.69 -33.49 12.05
C MET A 114 -5.70 -34.35 12.85
N LYS A 115 -4.53 -33.81 13.21
CA LYS A 115 -3.54 -34.53 14.04
C LYS A 115 -4.10 -34.99 15.39
N ASN A 116 -5.15 -34.31 15.87
CA ASN A 116 -5.82 -34.61 17.14
C ASN A 116 -6.78 -35.80 17.04
N LEU A 117 -7.01 -36.35 15.85
CA LEU A 117 -7.88 -37.51 15.65
C LEU A 117 -7.11 -38.81 15.97
N PRO A 118 -7.65 -39.69 16.84
CA PRO A 118 -6.97 -40.95 17.19
C PRO A 118 -7.01 -41.97 16.03
N ASN A 119 -8.05 -41.91 15.20
CA ASN A 119 -8.22 -42.74 14.00
C ASN A 119 -9.21 -42.04 13.04
N VAL A 120 -9.40 -42.64 11.86
CA VAL A 120 -10.28 -42.16 10.79
C VAL A 120 -11.26 -43.26 10.33
N TYR A 121 -11.68 -44.13 11.25
CA TYR A 121 -12.60 -45.23 10.92
C TYR A 121 -13.93 -44.69 10.38
N GLY A 122 -14.42 -45.27 9.29
CA GLY A 122 -15.65 -44.84 8.62
C GLY A 122 -15.50 -43.60 7.73
N ILE A 123 -14.29 -43.06 7.57
CA ILE A 123 -14.02 -41.93 6.67
C ILE A 123 -13.25 -42.44 5.45
N ASN A 124 -13.78 -42.19 4.25
CA ASN A 124 -13.08 -42.47 3.00
C ASN A 124 -12.10 -41.33 2.70
N LEU A 125 -10.81 -41.63 2.66
CA LEU A 125 -9.72 -40.69 2.43
C LEU A 125 -8.97 -40.97 1.12
N ASN A 126 -9.58 -41.66 0.16
CA ASN A 126 -8.95 -41.95 -1.13
C ASN A 126 -8.56 -40.65 -1.87
N ASN A 127 -7.29 -40.54 -2.30
CA ASN A 127 -6.74 -39.37 -3.00
C ASN A 127 -6.91 -38.04 -2.25
N VAL A 128 -7.02 -38.07 -0.92
CA VAL A 128 -7.01 -36.86 -0.10
C VAL A 128 -5.65 -36.17 -0.18
N LYS A 129 -5.63 -34.84 -0.15
CA LYS A 129 -4.40 -34.06 -0.01
C LYS A 129 -4.22 -33.66 1.45
N MET A 130 -3.13 -34.12 2.05
CA MET A 130 -2.74 -33.81 3.42
C MET A 130 -1.21 -33.90 3.54
N THR A 131 -0.66 -33.34 4.61
CA THR A 131 0.78 -33.41 4.87
C THR A 131 1.24 -34.86 5.06
N SER A 132 2.52 -35.13 4.80
CA SER A 132 3.09 -36.47 4.93
C SER A 132 3.06 -36.99 6.38
N GLU A 133 3.04 -36.09 7.36
CA GLU A 133 2.84 -36.42 8.78
C GLU A 133 1.45 -37.05 9.01
N LEU A 134 0.39 -36.40 8.53
CA LEU A 134 -0.98 -36.90 8.65
C LEU A 134 -1.17 -38.18 7.84
N CYS A 135 -0.60 -38.25 6.63
CA CYS A 135 -0.61 -39.48 5.84
C CYS A 135 -0.02 -40.66 6.63
N LYS A 136 1.11 -40.47 7.32
CA LYS A 136 1.70 -41.53 8.15
C LYS A 136 0.84 -41.91 9.35
N GLN A 137 0.30 -40.92 10.05
CA GLN A 137 -0.60 -41.15 11.18
C GLN A 137 -1.80 -42.01 10.77
N PHE A 138 -2.38 -41.74 9.60
CA PHE A 138 -3.56 -42.45 9.10
C PHE A 138 -3.24 -43.63 8.16
N LYS A 139 -1.96 -43.97 7.99
CA LYS A 139 -1.49 -45.07 7.10
C LYS A 139 -1.96 -44.90 5.64
N ILE A 140 -1.99 -43.67 5.17
CA ILE A 140 -2.31 -43.28 3.78
C ILE A 140 -0.99 -43.13 3.01
N SER A 141 -0.96 -43.65 1.78
CA SER A 141 0.18 -43.50 0.87
C SER A 141 0.28 -42.07 0.35
N TYR A 142 1.50 -41.56 0.21
CA TYR A 142 1.77 -40.27 -0.41
C TYR A 142 2.99 -40.35 -1.33
N SER A 143 3.05 -39.47 -2.33
CA SER A 143 4.18 -39.40 -3.25
C SER A 143 5.35 -38.66 -2.63
N SER A 144 6.57 -39.22 -2.76
CA SER A 144 7.78 -38.54 -2.32
C SER A 144 8.07 -37.33 -3.21
N TYR A 145 8.48 -36.23 -2.60
CA TYR A 145 9.01 -35.05 -3.30
C TYR A 145 10.53 -35.02 -3.13
N ASP A 146 11.26 -35.01 -4.24
CA ASP A 146 12.71 -34.82 -4.25
C ASP A 146 13.03 -33.49 -4.93
N PHE A 147 13.92 -32.73 -4.32
CA PHE A 147 14.37 -31.45 -4.83
C PHE A 147 15.85 -31.49 -5.13
N ASN A 148 16.30 -30.62 -6.03
CA ASN A 148 17.69 -30.61 -6.45
C ASN A 148 18.61 -30.10 -5.34
N LYS A 149 19.13 -31.02 -4.51
CA LYS A 149 20.06 -30.72 -3.42
C LYS A 149 21.32 -29.98 -3.87
N LYS A 150 21.69 -30.05 -5.16
CA LYS A 150 22.84 -29.31 -5.71
C LYS A 150 22.60 -27.79 -5.77
N LEU A 151 21.35 -27.35 -5.75
CA LEU A 151 20.96 -25.93 -5.73
C LEU A 151 20.80 -25.38 -4.31
N ILE A 152 21.13 -26.19 -3.30
CA ILE A 152 21.16 -25.79 -1.89
C ILE A 152 22.63 -25.67 -1.50
N ARG A 153 23.12 -24.45 -1.45
CA ARG A 153 24.47 -24.13 -1.01
C ARG A 153 24.40 -22.94 -0.06
N GLU A 154 25.21 -23.02 0.98
CA GLU A 154 25.32 -22.01 2.02
C GLU A 154 26.73 -21.41 1.91
N PHE A 155 26.87 -20.13 2.24
CA PHE A 155 28.16 -19.45 2.26
C PHE A 155 28.56 -19.18 3.72
N PRO A 156 29.76 -19.61 4.16
CA PRO A 156 30.18 -19.45 5.56
C PRO A 156 30.14 -18.01 6.08
N ILE A 157 30.42 -17.03 5.20
CA ILE A 157 30.32 -15.61 5.53
C ILE A 157 28.87 -15.22 5.84
N SER A 158 27.93 -15.63 5.00
CA SER A 158 26.50 -15.35 5.17
C SER A 158 25.94 -16.03 6.42
N GLU A 159 26.32 -17.28 6.71
CA GLU A 159 25.92 -17.97 7.94
C GLU A 159 26.42 -17.24 9.20
N LYS A 160 27.68 -16.80 9.19
CA LYS A 160 28.25 -16.01 10.29
C LYS A 160 27.51 -14.69 10.47
N ASN A 161 27.18 -14.01 9.38
CA ASN A 161 26.42 -12.75 9.41
C ASN A 161 25.00 -12.93 9.96
N GLU A 162 24.32 -14.02 9.60
CA GLU A 162 22.98 -14.35 10.09
C GLU A 162 22.98 -14.49 11.61
N GLU A 163 23.93 -15.25 12.16
CA GLU A 163 24.05 -15.42 13.62
C GLU A 163 24.41 -14.11 14.33
N GLN A 164 25.32 -13.32 13.76
CA GLN A 164 25.76 -12.04 14.36
C GLN A 164 24.67 -10.97 14.38
N THR A 165 23.71 -11.01 13.45
CA THR A 165 22.70 -9.95 13.27
C THR A 165 21.27 -10.39 13.56
N LYS A 166 21.10 -11.60 14.11
CA LYS A 166 19.81 -12.19 14.48
C LYS A 166 18.93 -11.28 15.34
N ILE A 167 19.53 -10.55 16.29
CA ILE A 167 18.79 -9.62 17.16
C ILE A 167 18.19 -8.47 16.34
N ILE A 168 18.96 -7.89 15.42
CA ILE A 168 18.49 -6.79 14.54
C ILE A 168 17.34 -7.27 13.67
N LEU A 169 17.43 -8.50 13.14
CA LEU A 169 16.35 -9.12 12.37
C LEU A 169 15.06 -9.25 13.18
N GLN A 170 15.14 -9.63 14.46
CA GLN A 170 13.99 -9.84 15.35
C GLN A 170 13.39 -8.56 15.94
N GLN A 171 14.10 -7.44 15.89
CA GLN A 171 13.61 -6.17 16.42
C GLN A 171 12.38 -5.72 15.62
N SER A 172 11.25 -5.59 16.31
CA SER A 172 10.05 -4.96 15.76
C SER A 172 10.27 -3.46 15.67
N ARG A 173 9.78 -2.87 14.57
CA ARG A 173 9.67 -1.43 14.44
C ARG A 173 8.25 -1.02 14.77
N GLU A 174 8.00 -0.80 16.05
CA GLU A 174 6.88 0.05 16.44
C GLU A 174 7.27 1.49 16.13
N ILE A 175 7.20 1.87 14.86
CA ILE A 175 6.94 3.27 14.57
C ILE A 175 5.54 3.50 15.15
N VAL A 176 5.38 4.45 16.06
CA VAL A 176 4.06 4.87 16.54
C VAL A 176 3.35 5.47 15.32
N VAL A 177 2.73 4.60 14.52
CA VAL A 177 1.98 5.00 13.33
C VAL A 177 0.53 5.06 13.75
N ASP A 178 0.08 6.30 13.85
CA ASP A 178 -1.30 6.70 14.04
C ASP A 178 -2.16 6.18 12.88
N ASP A 179 -3.32 5.60 13.18
CA ASP A 179 -4.33 5.18 12.19
C ASP A 179 -5.12 6.39 11.63
N ASP A 180 -4.67 7.61 11.94
CA ASP A 180 -5.28 8.86 11.51
C ASP A 180 -5.13 9.07 9.98
N ASN A 181 -6.26 9.30 9.31
CA ASN A 181 -6.39 9.58 7.87
C ASN A 181 -5.47 10.70 7.32
N LYS A 182 -4.86 11.53 8.18
CA LYS A 182 -3.92 12.60 7.78
C LYS A 182 -2.47 12.12 7.77
N PHE A 183 -2.09 11.22 8.68
CA PHE A 183 -0.77 10.59 8.70
C PHE A 183 -0.66 9.56 7.57
N SER A 184 -1.74 8.81 7.31
CA SER A 184 -1.85 7.92 6.14
C SER A 184 -1.86 8.64 4.80
N ASN A 185 -2.37 9.88 4.74
CA ASN A 185 -2.27 10.71 3.53
C ASN A 185 -0.86 11.28 3.33
N LYS A 186 -0.16 11.65 4.42
CA LYS A 186 1.19 12.24 4.35
C LYS A 186 2.26 11.20 4.07
N PHE A 187 2.17 10.02 4.69
CA PHE A 187 3.17 8.99 4.54
C PHE A 187 2.58 7.68 4.04
N LYS A 188 3.32 7.04 3.14
CA LYS A 188 3.01 5.70 2.66
C LYS A 188 3.94 4.68 3.32
N LYS A 189 3.36 3.57 3.77
CA LYS A 189 4.13 2.40 4.23
C LYS A 189 4.56 1.57 3.04
N ILE A 190 5.85 1.28 2.93
CA ILE A 190 6.42 0.32 1.98
C ILE A 190 6.99 -0.85 2.77
N SER A 191 6.43 -2.05 2.57
CA SER A 191 6.92 -3.27 3.20
C SER A 191 8.04 -3.89 2.37
N TYR A 192 8.96 -4.61 3.00
CA TYR A 192 10.06 -5.29 2.31
C TYR A 192 10.56 -6.54 3.03
N ILE A 193 11.11 -7.46 2.25
CA ILE A 193 11.74 -8.71 2.69
C ILE A 193 12.71 -9.21 1.61
N SER A 194 13.79 -9.88 1.99
CA SER A 194 14.72 -10.52 1.04
C SER A 194 15.27 -11.84 1.59
N ASP A 195 15.97 -12.60 0.74
CA ASP A 195 16.74 -13.78 1.14
C ASP A 195 15.87 -14.85 1.82
N LEU A 196 14.69 -15.13 1.24
CA LEU A 196 13.74 -16.11 1.78
C LEU A 196 14.27 -17.55 1.65
N HIS A 197 15.09 -17.83 0.64
CA HIS A 197 15.75 -19.12 0.43
C HIS A 197 14.79 -20.31 0.60
N LEU A 198 13.69 -20.32 -0.17
CA LEU A 198 12.59 -21.29 -0.03
C LEU A 198 13.07 -22.75 -0.06
N MET A 199 14.12 -23.04 -0.81
CA MET A 199 14.75 -24.36 -0.82
C MET A 199 15.27 -24.78 0.56
N HIS A 200 15.90 -23.87 1.30
CA HIS A 200 16.37 -24.10 2.67
C HIS A 200 15.18 -24.25 3.61
N LYS A 201 14.10 -23.48 3.44
CA LYS A 201 12.88 -23.62 4.26
C LYS A 201 12.24 -24.99 4.11
N ILE A 202 12.14 -25.51 2.89
CA ILE A 202 11.63 -26.86 2.60
C ILE A 202 12.53 -27.94 3.23
N LYS A 203 13.85 -27.81 3.05
CA LYS A 203 14.84 -28.72 3.66
C LYS A 203 14.72 -28.72 5.18
N ASN A 204 14.66 -27.55 5.80
CA ASN A 204 14.61 -27.38 7.26
C ASN A 204 13.27 -27.86 7.85
N ALA A 205 12.17 -27.67 7.11
CA ALA A 205 10.86 -28.22 7.45
C ALA A 205 10.77 -29.75 7.25
N LYS A 206 11.79 -30.37 6.65
CA LYS A 206 11.87 -31.82 6.38
C LYS A 206 10.68 -32.31 5.54
N CYS A 207 10.26 -31.51 4.55
CA CYS A 207 9.18 -31.86 3.63
C CYS A 207 9.49 -33.19 2.93
N LYS A 208 8.50 -34.08 2.84
CA LYS A 208 8.63 -35.40 2.20
C LYS A 208 7.69 -35.56 1.01
N SER A 209 6.68 -34.70 0.90
CA SER A 209 5.65 -34.71 -0.13
C SER A 209 5.48 -33.32 -0.74
N LYS A 210 4.79 -33.24 -1.88
CA LYS A 210 4.45 -31.96 -2.52
C LYS A 210 3.48 -31.15 -1.63
N GLU A 211 2.59 -31.84 -0.94
CA GLU A 211 1.65 -31.26 0.01
C GLU A 211 2.36 -30.59 1.19
N ASP A 212 3.47 -31.17 1.68
CA ASP A 212 4.30 -30.52 2.70
C ASP A 212 4.92 -29.21 2.18
N VAL A 213 5.37 -29.19 0.92
CA VAL A 213 5.92 -27.98 0.30
C VAL A 213 4.83 -26.91 0.19
N ILE A 214 3.65 -27.26 -0.33
CA ILE A 214 2.49 -26.35 -0.42
C ILE A 214 2.16 -25.79 0.96
N PHE A 215 2.14 -26.63 1.99
CA PHE A 215 1.88 -26.20 3.37
C PHE A 215 2.89 -25.15 3.85
N VAL A 216 4.19 -25.39 3.65
CA VAL A 216 5.26 -24.46 4.04
C VAL A 216 5.17 -23.14 3.26
N LEU A 217 4.97 -23.21 1.94
CA LEU A 217 4.82 -22.02 1.11
C LEU A 217 3.60 -21.20 1.53
N GLN A 218 2.45 -21.84 1.76
CA GLN A 218 1.24 -21.13 2.16
C GLN A 218 1.42 -20.41 3.49
N LYS A 219 2.04 -21.06 4.48
CA LYS A 219 2.34 -20.41 5.77
C LYS A 219 3.24 -19.18 5.60
N ASN A 220 4.27 -19.28 4.76
CA ASN A 220 5.14 -18.15 4.46
C ASN A 220 4.38 -17.01 3.75
N ILE A 221 3.51 -17.35 2.80
CA ILE A 221 2.65 -16.40 2.09
C ILE A 221 1.68 -15.72 3.05
N ASP A 222 1.04 -16.47 3.95
CA ASP A 222 0.08 -15.92 4.91
C ASP A 222 0.75 -14.89 5.81
N ASN A 223 1.98 -15.15 6.28
CA ASN A 223 2.78 -14.17 7.03
C ASN A 223 3.09 -12.90 6.22
N ILE A 224 3.49 -13.04 4.95
CA ILE A 224 3.73 -11.89 4.06
C ILE A 224 2.45 -11.06 3.92
N LEU A 225 1.32 -11.72 3.63
CA LEU A 225 0.05 -11.03 3.37
C LEU A 225 -0.55 -10.38 4.61
N GLN A 226 -0.28 -10.92 5.80
CA GLN A 226 -0.72 -10.33 7.06
C GLN A 226 -0.03 -8.98 7.35
N GLU A 227 1.19 -8.79 6.88
CA GLU A 227 2.04 -7.63 7.19
C GLU A 227 2.31 -6.74 5.97
N CYS A 228 1.72 -7.07 4.81
CA CYS A 228 1.93 -6.32 3.58
C CYS A 228 1.20 -4.98 3.58
N HIS A 229 1.75 -4.03 2.84
CA HIS A 229 1.17 -2.72 2.59
C HIS A 229 1.01 -2.49 1.08
N GLY A 230 0.58 -1.29 0.67
CA GLY A 230 0.24 -1.00 -0.72
C GLY A 230 1.35 -1.36 -1.72
N ILE A 231 2.62 -1.14 -1.36
CA ILE A 231 3.79 -1.64 -2.07
C ILE A 231 4.57 -2.60 -1.15
N THR A 232 4.89 -3.78 -1.67
CA THR A 232 5.72 -4.79 -0.99
C THR A 232 6.90 -5.17 -1.88
N LEU A 233 8.12 -4.95 -1.37
CA LEU A 233 9.38 -5.23 -2.05
C LEU A 233 9.89 -6.63 -1.70
N ILE A 234 10.19 -7.45 -2.71
CA ILE A 234 10.76 -8.81 -2.54
C ILE A 234 12.18 -8.85 -3.14
N GLY A 235 13.17 -8.76 -2.27
CA GLY A 235 14.56 -8.39 -2.57
C GLY A 235 15.48 -9.50 -3.05
N GLY A 236 15.01 -10.40 -3.92
CA GLY A 236 15.82 -11.49 -4.46
C GLY A 236 16.10 -12.63 -3.48
N ASP A 237 16.75 -13.68 -3.97
CA ASP A 237 17.06 -14.92 -3.25
C ASP A 237 15.81 -15.56 -2.61
N LEU A 238 14.75 -15.62 -3.42
CA LEU A 238 13.53 -16.34 -3.12
C LEU A 238 13.74 -17.84 -3.30
N SER A 239 14.29 -18.28 -4.43
CA SER A 239 14.52 -19.69 -4.73
C SER A 239 15.55 -19.91 -5.83
N SER A 240 16.53 -20.76 -5.57
CA SER A 240 17.47 -21.26 -6.58
C SER A 240 16.82 -22.13 -7.67
N GLU A 241 15.63 -22.69 -7.39
CA GLU A 241 14.88 -23.53 -8.32
C GLU A 241 13.66 -22.78 -8.89
N PHE A 242 13.60 -22.66 -10.22
CA PHE A 242 12.54 -21.92 -10.90
C PHE A 242 11.14 -22.51 -10.70
N SER A 243 11.01 -23.85 -10.67
CA SER A 243 9.72 -24.53 -10.49
C SER A 243 9.08 -24.15 -9.13
N LEU A 244 9.93 -24.03 -8.09
CA LEU A 244 9.52 -23.63 -6.77
C LEU A 244 9.20 -22.13 -6.70
N TYR A 245 10.02 -21.29 -7.36
CA TYR A 245 9.75 -19.87 -7.52
C TYR A 245 8.36 -19.66 -8.16
N GLU A 246 8.10 -20.33 -9.28
CA GLU A 246 6.82 -20.30 -9.99
C GLU A 246 5.64 -20.72 -9.11
N MET A 247 5.79 -21.80 -8.36
CA MET A 247 4.75 -22.27 -7.44
C MET A 247 4.46 -21.22 -6.36
N PHE A 248 5.49 -20.61 -5.78
CA PHE A 248 5.34 -19.54 -4.79
C PHE A 248 4.62 -18.31 -5.38
N ILE A 249 5.02 -17.82 -6.56
CA ILE A 249 4.40 -16.64 -7.20
C ILE A 249 2.92 -16.88 -7.47
N LYS A 250 2.56 -18.03 -8.05
CA LYS A 250 1.16 -18.39 -8.34
C LYS A 250 0.33 -18.49 -7.06
N MET A 251 0.88 -19.05 -6.00
CA MET A 251 0.20 -19.14 -4.70
C MET A 251 0.06 -17.76 -4.04
N LEU A 252 1.12 -16.94 -4.06
CA LEU A 252 1.12 -15.60 -3.49
C LEU A 252 0.05 -14.72 -4.16
N ARG A 253 0.02 -14.69 -5.50
CA ARG A 253 -0.99 -13.92 -6.25
C ARG A 253 -2.40 -14.37 -5.89
N LYS A 254 -2.65 -15.68 -5.94
CA LYS A 254 -3.97 -16.26 -5.64
C LYS A 254 -4.44 -15.93 -4.22
N SER A 255 -3.54 -15.93 -3.23
CA SER A 255 -3.90 -15.55 -1.85
C SER A 255 -4.08 -14.04 -1.71
N ALA A 256 -3.25 -13.23 -2.38
CA ALA A 256 -3.37 -11.77 -2.37
C ALA A 256 -4.67 -11.27 -3.02
N ASP A 257 -5.22 -11.98 -4.01
CA ASP A 257 -6.52 -11.64 -4.65
C ASP A 257 -7.71 -11.70 -3.68
N LYS A 258 -7.53 -12.33 -2.52
CA LYS A 258 -8.55 -12.36 -1.46
C LYS A 258 -8.52 -11.12 -0.57
N LEU A 259 -7.44 -10.34 -0.59
CA LEU A 259 -7.31 -9.16 0.25
C LEU A 259 -8.19 -8.02 -0.25
N PHE A 260 -8.63 -7.18 0.68
CA PHE A 260 -9.29 -5.93 0.34
C PHE A 260 -8.23 -4.88 -0.03
N GLY A 261 -8.35 -4.28 -1.21
CA GLY A 261 -7.37 -3.33 -1.73
C GLY A 261 -6.31 -3.98 -2.61
N LYS A 262 -5.60 -3.15 -3.38
CA LYS A 262 -4.58 -3.59 -4.33
C LYS A 262 -3.21 -3.54 -3.65
N VAL A 263 -2.46 -4.63 -3.75
CA VAL A 263 -1.07 -4.74 -3.30
C VAL A 263 -0.18 -4.91 -4.51
N TYR A 264 0.82 -4.04 -4.63
CA TYR A 264 1.86 -4.09 -5.66
C TYR A 264 3.07 -4.85 -5.13
N PHE A 265 3.33 -6.03 -5.67
CA PHE A 265 4.55 -6.77 -5.38
C PHE A 265 5.61 -6.41 -6.43
N VAL A 266 6.72 -5.83 -5.95
CA VAL A 266 7.86 -5.41 -6.77
C VAL A 266 9.06 -6.28 -6.41
N PHE A 267 9.60 -6.99 -7.39
CA PHE A 267 10.67 -7.96 -7.23
C PHE A 267 11.96 -7.44 -7.86
N VAL A 268 13.08 -7.86 -7.29
CA VAL A 268 14.36 -7.97 -7.98
C VAL A 268 14.82 -9.43 -7.91
N LEU A 269 15.71 -9.84 -8.83
CA LEU A 269 16.35 -11.15 -8.75
C LEU A 269 17.55 -11.07 -7.80
N GLY A 270 17.82 -12.17 -7.10
CA GLY A 270 19.07 -12.40 -6.41
C GLY A 270 20.01 -13.29 -7.22
N ASN A 271 21.18 -13.57 -6.67
CA ASN A 271 22.17 -14.40 -7.34
C ASN A 271 21.73 -15.86 -7.43
N HIS A 272 20.94 -16.35 -6.46
CA HIS A 272 20.47 -17.74 -6.44
C HIS A 272 19.48 -18.02 -7.58
N GLU A 273 18.65 -17.04 -7.98
CA GLU A 273 17.73 -17.18 -9.12
C GLU A 273 18.44 -17.48 -10.45
N LEU A 274 19.76 -17.23 -10.55
CA LEU A 274 20.57 -17.48 -11.75
C LEU A 274 21.13 -18.91 -11.80
N TRP A 275 21.26 -19.61 -10.67
CA TRP A 275 22.01 -20.87 -10.58
C TRP A 275 21.43 -22.01 -11.41
N GLY A 276 20.12 -22.01 -11.61
CA GLY A 276 19.41 -23.04 -12.38
C GLY A 276 19.59 -22.96 -13.89
N PHE A 277 20.37 -22.01 -14.41
CA PHE A 277 20.41 -21.67 -15.83
C PHE A 277 21.82 -21.58 -16.44
N PRO A 278 22.69 -22.59 -16.24
CA PRO A 278 24.00 -22.58 -16.89
C PRO A 278 23.85 -22.52 -18.42
N GLY A 279 24.58 -21.60 -19.05
CA GLY A 279 24.57 -21.41 -20.51
C GLY A 279 23.46 -20.51 -21.05
N LEU A 280 22.55 -20.00 -20.22
CA LEU A 280 21.63 -18.94 -20.64
C LEU A 280 22.23 -17.56 -20.36
N SER A 281 21.93 -16.60 -21.24
CA SER A 281 22.21 -15.19 -21.01
C SER A 281 21.34 -14.61 -19.90
N ILE A 282 21.79 -13.51 -19.29
CA ILE A 282 21.03 -12.79 -18.26
C ILE A 282 19.68 -12.35 -18.81
N GLU A 283 19.65 -11.82 -20.04
CA GLU A 283 18.44 -11.35 -20.70
C GLU A 283 17.40 -12.46 -20.87
N GLN A 284 17.83 -13.69 -21.21
CA GLN A 284 16.95 -14.85 -21.29
C GLN A 284 16.39 -15.26 -19.92
N ILE A 285 17.22 -15.24 -18.88
CA ILE A 285 16.81 -15.58 -17.51
C ILE A 285 15.81 -14.53 -17.00
N VAL A 286 16.14 -13.25 -17.14
CA VAL A 286 15.30 -12.12 -16.74
C VAL A 286 13.96 -12.16 -17.48
N LYS A 287 13.95 -12.42 -18.79
CA LYS A 287 12.72 -12.58 -19.58
C LYS A 287 11.83 -13.69 -19.02
N LYS A 288 12.41 -14.81 -18.59
CA LYS A 288 11.67 -15.93 -18.01
C LYS A 288 10.98 -15.54 -16.70
N TYR A 289 11.68 -14.92 -15.77
CA TYR A 289 11.08 -14.44 -14.51
C TYR A 289 10.08 -13.29 -14.74
N ARG A 290 10.40 -12.35 -15.64
CA ARG A 290 9.52 -11.23 -15.98
C ARG A 290 8.19 -11.72 -16.55
N THR A 291 8.21 -12.71 -17.43
CA THR A 291 7.00 -13.30 -18.01
C THR A 291 6.11 -13.89 -16.92
N LEU A 292 6.69 -14.71 -16.03
CA LEU A 292 5.96 -15.30 -14.90
C LEU A 292 5.34 -14.24 -13.99
N LEU A 293 6.10 -13.22 -13.60
CA LEU A 293 5.62 -12.17 -12.70
C LEU A 293 4.53 -11.32 -13.38
N HIS A 294 4.72 -10.95 -14.64
CA HIS A 294 3.74 -10.20 -15.43
C HIS A 294 2.41 -10.96 -15.59
N GLU A 295 2.45 -12.26 -15.90
CA GLU A 295 1.26 -13.12 -15.98
C GLU A 295 0.48 -13.18 -14.65
N ASN A 296 1.15 -12.87 -13.54
CA ASN A 296 0.55 -12.82 -12.20
C ASN A 296 0.35 -11.37 -11.70
N GLY A 297 0.41 -10.35 -12.57
CA GLY A 297 0.18 -8.95 -12.20
C GLY A 297 1.19 -8.40 -11.19
N MET A 298 2.43 -8.91 -11.23
CA MET A 298 3.56 -8.51 -10.39
C MET A 298 4.69 -7.90 -11.23
N TYR A 299 5.58 -7.16 -10.58
CA TYR A 299 6.60 -6.33 -11.25
C TYR A 299 7.99 -6.90 -11.00
N LEU A 300 8.81 -7.01 -12.05
CA LEU A 300 10.23 -7.32 -11.94
C LEU A 300 11.05 -6.11 -12.37
N LEU A 301 11.99 -5.68 -11.54
CA LEU A 301 12.99 -4.67 -11.89
C LEU A 301 14.33 -5.35 -12.16
N GLN A 302 14.91 -5.04 -13.32
CA GLN A 302 16.28 -5.39 -13.66
C GLN A 302 16.90 -4.23 -14.43
N ASN A 303 17.46 -3.28 -13.68
CA ASN A 303 17.92 -1.98 -14.17
C ASN A 303 16.75 -1.13 -14.72
N ASP A 304 15.58 -1.27 -14.11
CA ASP A 304 14.36 -0.58 -14.52
C ASP A 304 13.89 0.40 -13.44
N LEU A 305 13.03 1.33 -13.84
CA LEU A 305 12.39 2.30 -12.96
C LEU A 305 10.89 2.02 -12.86
N PHE A 306 10.43 1.56 -11.69
CA PHE A 306 9.01 1.51 -11.37
C PHE A 306 8.53 2.87 -10.89
N TYR A 307 7.32 3.25 -11.30
CA TYR A 307 6.64 4.44 -10.81
C TYR A 307 5.22 4.11 -10.38
N GLU A 308 4.77 4.82 -9.35
CA GLU A 308 3.38 4.89 -8.94
C GLU A 308 2.93 6.34 -8.95
N ASN A 309 1.92 6.61 -9.79
CA ASN A 309 1.25 7.90 -9.91
C ASN A 309 -0.10 7.86 -9.15
N GLU A 310 -0.95 8.85 -9.41
CA GLU A 310 -2.34 8.88 -8.93
C GLU A 310 -3.21 7.76 -9.54
N TYR A 311 -4.37 7.49 -8.92
CA TYR A 311 -5.43 6.65 -9.50
C TYR A 311 -5.06 5.20 -9.85
N ASN A 312 -4.10 4.61 -9.14
CA ASN A 312 -3.57 3.27 -9.44
C ASN A 312 -2.87 3.18 -10.82
N ASP A 313 -2.44 4.31 -11.37
CA ASP A 313 -1.53 4.33 -12.51
C ASP A 313 -0.12 3.95 -12.04
N VAL A 314 0.31 2.76 -12.45
CA VAL A 314 1.60 2.18 -12.10
C VAL A 314 2.24 1.60 -13.35
N GLY A 315 3.55 1.71 -13.45
CA GLY A 315 4.28 1.20 -14.60
C GLY A 315 5.76 0.97 -14.34
N ILE A 316 6.43 0.45 -15.36
CA ILE A 316 7.88 0.30 -15.41
C ILE A 316 8.37 1.03 -16.65
N ILE A 317 9.44 1.81 -16.48
CA ILE A 317 10.27 2.30 -17.58
C ILE A 317 11.49 1.37 -17.67
N PRO A 318 11.63 0.57 -18.74
CA PRO A 318 12.70 -0.40 -18.85
C PRO A 318 14.06 0.26 -19.11
N TYR A 319 15.14 -0.46 -18.81
CA TYR A 319 16.52 -0.02 -19.04
C TYR A 319 16.75 0.59 -20.44
N ASP A 320 16.33 -0.11 -21.50
CA ASP A 320 16.57 0.30 -22.89
C ASP A 320 15.87 1.62 -23.25
N GLU A 321 14.70 1.90 -22.63
CA GLU A 321 14.03 3.19 -22.75
C GLU A 321 14.78 4.26 -21.95
N LEU A 322 15.09 4.00 -20.68
CA LEU A 322 15.75 4.97 -19.79
C LEU A 322 17.10 5.44 -20.33
N ILE A 323 17.89 4.54 -20.92
CA ILE A 323 19.21 4.91 -21.43
C ILE A 323 19.12 5.79 -22.68
N CYS A 324 18.06 5.63 -23.47
CA CYS A 324 17.85 6.39 -24.72
C CYS A 324 17.08 7.71 -24.51
N MET A 325 16.18 7.76 -23.54
CA MET A 325 15.40 8.98 -23.23
C MET A 325 16.32 10.09 -22.72
N ASP A 326 16.02 11.33 -23.07
CA ASP A 326 16.68 12.47 -22.43
C ASP A 326 16.12 12.72 -21.02
N ASN A 327 16.81 13.53 -20.23
CA ASN A 327 16.42 13.80 -18.85
C ASN A 327 15.07 14.54 -18.76
N LYS A 328 14.68 15.32 -19.77
CA LYS A 328 13.42 16.08 -19.78
C LYS A 328 12.23 15.15 -20.01
N ASP A 329 12.36 14.18 -20.90
CA ASP A 329 11.32 13.19 -21.18
C ASP A 329 11.08 12.29 -19.96
N ILE A 330 12.15 11.88 -19.27
CA ILE A 330 12.05 11.10 -18.03
C ILE A 330 11.36 11.94 -16.94
N LEU A 331 11.78 13.19 -16.79
CA LEU A 331 11.18 14.13 -15.84
C LEU A 331 9.68 14.33 -16.08
N GLU A 332 9.27 14.51 -17.34
CA GLU A 332 7.86 14.67 -17.71
C GLU A 332 7.05 13.40 -17.37
N LYS A 333 7.60 12.22 -17.70
CA LYS A 333 6.95 10.94 -17.39
C LYS A 333 6.78 10.71 -15.89
N LEU A 334 7.68 11.27 -15.07
CA LEU A 334 7.65 11.19 -13.60
C LEU A 334 7.01 12.42 -12.92
N ARG A 335 6.39 13.32 -13.69
CA ARG A 335 5.94 14.63 -13.19
C ARG A 335 4.96 14.51 -12.01
N CYS A 336 4.06 13.52 -12.06
CA CYS A 336 3.06 13.26 -11.02
C CYS A 336 3.32 11.96 -10.24
N THR A 337 4.57 11.48 -10.22
CA THR A 337 4.93 10.26 -9.51
C THR A 337 5.00 10.49 -8.01
N ARG A 338 4.23 9.69 -7.26
CA ARG A 338 4.25 9.63 -5.79
C ARG A 338 5.45 8.84 -5.29
N ILE A 339 5.75 7.69 -5.90
CA ILE A 339 6.86 6.81 -5.51
C ILE A 339 7.61 6.36 -6.76
N ALA A 340 8.93 6.52 -6.75
CA ALA A 340 9.83 6.03 -7.78
C ALA A 340 10.74 4.94 -7.18
N ILE A 341 10.86 3.79 -7.84
CA ILE A 341 11.70 2.68 -7.38
C ILE A 341 12.63 2.27 -8.51
N PHE A 342 13.90 2.63 -8.39
CA PHE A 342 14.94 2.18 -9.30
C PHE A 342 15.54 0.89 -8.76
N GLY A 343 15.56 -0.18 -9.55
CA GLY A 343 16.00 -1.47 -9.02
C GLY A 343 16.49 -2.50 -10.01
N GLY A 344 17.16 -3.51 -9.45
CA GLY A 344 17.75 -4.63 -10.17
C GLY A 344 18.61 -5.51 -9.27
N LEU A 345 19.24 -6.54 -9.83
CA LEU A 345 20.15 -7.39 -9.06
C LEU A 345 21.33 -6.58 -8.48
N GLY A 346 21.87 -5.62 -9.24
CA GLY A 346 23.03 -4.80 -8.88
C GLY A 346 24.37 -5.45 -9.27
N PHE A 347 24.50 -6.77 -9.15
CA PHE A 347 25.75 -7.53 -9.30
C PHE A 347 26.90 -7.05 -8.39
N SER A 348 27.97 -7.84 -8.29
CA SER A 348 29.07 -7.64 -7.31
C SER A 348 30.41 -7.31 -7.97
N GLY A 349 30.37 -6.52 -9.04
CA GLY A 349 31.52 -6.12 -9.84
C GLY A 349 32.60 -5.37 -9.06
N TYR A 350 32.22 -4.59 -8.04
CA TYR A 350 33.16 -3.87 -7.17
C TYR A 350 33.52 -4.64 -5.89
N ASN A 351 32.90 -5.80 -5.65
CA ASN A 351 33.27 -6.66 -4.52
C ASN A 351 34.48 -7.54 -4.87
N GLU A 352 35.57 -7.41 -4.12
CA GLU A 352 36.80 -8.18 -4.34
C GLU A 352 36.77 -9.57 -3.68
N VAL A 353 35.90 -9.77 -2.68
CA VAL A 353 35.89 -10.98 -1.83
C VAL A 353 34.72 -11.89 -2.17
N PHE A 354 33.51 -11.37 -2.31
CA PHE A 354 32.29 -12.13 -2.54
C PHE A 354 31.73 -11.80 -3.92
N ASN A 355 32.21 -12.56 -4.92
CA ASN A 355 31.97 -12.30 -6.33
C ASN A 355 31.89 -13.59 -7.17
N ALA A 356 31.79 -13.47 -8.50
CA ALA A 356 31.67 -14.63 -9.40
C ALA A 356 32.79 -15.68 -9.24
N LEU A 357 34.03 -15.29 -8.90
CA LEU A 357 35.14 -16.23 -8.68
C LEU A 357 34.91 -17.14 -7.47
N ASN A 358 34.07 -16.69 -6.53
CA ASN A 358 33.66 -17.45 -5.34
C ASN A 358 32.34 -18.20 -5.56
N SER A 359 31.92 -18.37 -6.82
CA SER A 359 30.68 -19.04 -7.24
C SER A 359 29.39 -18.37 -6.73
N VAL A 360 29.42 -17.06 -6.44
CA VAL A 360 28.22 -16.32 -6.02
C VAL A 360 27.07 -16.49 -7.01
N TYR A 361 27.36 -16.52 -8.31
CA TYR A 361 26.38 -16.70 -9.40
C TYR A 361 26.33 -18.12 -9.97
N GLY A 362 26.88 -19.11 -9.25
CA GLY A 362 26.98 -20.49 -9.73
C GLY A 362 27.87 -20.60 -10.97
N LEU A 363 27.46 -21.43 -11.93
CA LEU A 363 28.15 -21.61 -13.22
C LEU A 363 27.59 -20.71 -14.34
N THR A 364 26.68 -19.80 -13.98
CA THR A 364 25.91 -19.03 -14.96
C THR A 364 26.65 -17.76 -15.40
N ILE A 365 27.30 -17.06 -14.47
CA ILE A 365 27.95 -15.77 -14.71
C ILE A 365 29.42 -15.84 -14.32
N ASP A 366 30.29 -15.41 -15.22
CA ASP A 366 31.71 -15.21 -14.95
C ASP A 366 32.02 -13.78 -14.46
N ARG A 367 33.26 -13.58 -14.00
CA ARG A 367 33.71 -12.29 -13.45
C ARG A 367 33.63 -11.14 -14.47
N ASN A 368 33.85 -11.40 -15.76
CA ASN A 368 33.82 -10.35 -16.78
C ASN A 368 32.40 -9.87 -17.06
N VAL A 369 31.45 -10.80 -17.09
CA VAL A 369 30.02 -10.48 -17.24
C VAL A 369 29.52 -9.74 -16.00
N GLU A 370 29.81 -10.24 -14.79
CA GLU A 370 29.45 -9.59 -13.52
C GLU A 370 29.89 -8.11 -13.45
N ILE A 371 31.17 -7.83 -13.76
CA ILE A 371 31.70 -6.46 -13.77
C ILE A 371 30.95 -5.58 -14.77
N ARG A 372 30.66 -6.11 -15.96
CA ARG A 372 29.95 -5.37 -17.01
C ARG A 372 28.53 -5.01 -16.60
N GLU A 373 27.81 -5.95 -15.98
CA GLU A 373 26.44 -5.72 -15.54
C GLU A 373 26.36 -4.76 -14.35
N SER A 374 27.34 -4.82 -13.43
CA SER A 374 27.44 -3.84 -12.33
C SER A 374 27.61 -2.43 -12.88
N ARG A 375 28.49 -2.25 -13.89
CA ARG A 375 28.69 -0.96 -14.56
C ARG A 375 27.45 -0.46 -15.30
N LYS A 376 26.63 -1.35 -15.90
CA LYS A 376 25.37 -0.95 -16.54
C LYS A 376 24.42 -0.32 -15.52
N PHE A 377 24.28 -0.93 -14.34
CA PHE A 377 23.42 -0.40 -13.27
C PHE A 377 23.96 0.93 -12.73
N GLU A 378 25.27 1.02 -12.46
CA GLU A 378 25.93 2.24 -11.99
C GLU A 378 25.81 3.41 -12.98
N GLN A 379 25.99 3.17 -14.28
CA GLN A 379 25.85 4.22 -15.29
C GLN A 379 24.43 4.78 -15.34
N LEU A 380 23.43 3.91 -15.27
CA LEU A 380 22.04 4.34 -15.25
C LEU A 380 21.69 5.06 -13.94
N TYR A 381 22.22 4.59 -12.81
CA TYR A 381 22.09 5.26 -11.52
C TYR A 381 22.53 6.73 -11.59
N TYR A 382 23.75 6.99 -12.07
CA TYR A 382 24.28 8.35 -12.19
C TYR A 382 23.53 9.20 -13.22
N LYS A 383 22.93 8.60 -14.26
CA LYS A 383 22.07 9.34 -15.19
C LYS A 383 20.79 9.84 -14.51
N LEU A 384 20.23 9.06 -13.58
CA LEU A 384 18.91 9.31 -13.00
C LEU A 384 18.95 10.14 -11.71
N ILE A 385 20.10 10.22 -11.04
CA ILE A 385 20.24 10.82 -9.70
C ILE A 385 19.64 12.23 -9.59
N ASP A 386 19.91 13.12 -10.54
CA ASP A 386 19.44 14.51 -10.52
C ASP A 386 17.91 14.61 -10.62
N ILE A 387 17.30 13.70 -11.39
CA ILE A 387 15.84 13.64 -11.56
C ILE A 387 15.20 13.05 -10.30
N LEU A 388 15.78 11.96 -9.81
CA LEU A 388 15.22 11.18 -8.71
C LEU A 388 15.41 11.84 -7.34
N SER A 389 16.43 12.68 -7.15
CA SER A 389 16.69 13.42 -5.90
C SER A 389 15.54 14.33 -5.48
N ASN A 390 14.69 14.72 -6.43
CA ASN A 390 13.49 15.54 -6.20
C ASN A 390 12.21 14.69 -6.14
N LYS A 391 12.33 13.37 -5.98
CA LYS A 391 11.23 12.41 -5.91
C LYS A 391 11.36 11.53 -4.67
N ASN A 392 10.26 10.91 -4.26
CA ASN A 392 10.28 9.90 -3.22
C ASN A 392 10.87 8.60 -3.78
N THR A 393 12.19 8.51 -3.71
CA THR A 393 12.98 7.51 -4.43
C THR A 393 13.43 6.38 -3.52
N VAL A 394 13.22 5.15 -3.99
CA VAL A 394 13.78 3.93 -3.41
C VAL A 394 14.80 3.34 -4.39
N ILE A 395 16.02 3.09 -3.92
CA ILE A 395 17.02 2.31 -4.63
C ILE A 395 16.94 0.88 -4.11
N PHE A 396 16.35 0.00 -4.92
CA PHE A 396 16.02 -1.36 -4.54
C PHE A 396 16.88 -2.37 -5.28
N THR A 397 17.86 -2.93 -4.58
CA THR A 397 18.83 -3.86 -5.17
C THR A 397 18.92 -5.15 -4.38
N HIS A 398 19.32 -6.26 -5.00
CA HIS A 398 19.65 -7.44 -4.19
C HIS A 398 21.05 -7.27 -3.56
N MET A 399 22.03 -6.91 -4.38
CA MET A 399 23.40 -6.63 -3.93
C MET A 399 23.48 -5.27 -3.22
N PRO A 400 24.21 -5.12 -2.10
CA PRO A 400 24.37 -3.82 -1.44
C PRO A 400 25.12 -2.82 -2.31
N LYS A 401 24.93 -1.51 -2.07
CA LYS A 401 25.51 -0.42 -2.90
C LYS A 401 27.00 -0.58 -3.20
N GLN A 402 27.77 -0.93 -2.19
CA GLN A 402 29.23 -1.11 -2.28
C GLN A 402 29.66 -2.21 -3.27
N ASP A 403 28.76 -3.11 -3.66
CA ASP A 403 29.05 -4.23 -4.56
C ASP A 403 28.88 -3.83 -6.02
N TRP A 404 27.98 -2.88 -6.30
CA TRP A 404 27.62 -2.43 -7.66
C TRP A 404 28.02 -1.00 -8.00
N CYS A 405 28.41 -0.20 -7.00
CA CYS A 405 28.89 1.17 -7.18
C CYS A 405 30.30 1.35 -6.61
N MET A 406 31.15 2.04 -7.37
CA MET A 406 32.49 2.43 -6.92
C MET A 406 32.42 3.43 -5.76
N ASP A 407 31.49 4.39 -5.84
CA ASP A 407 31.23 5.30 -4.74
C ASP A 407 30.40 4.60 -3.66
N LYS A 408 30.92 4.60 -2.44
CA LYS A 408 30.29 3.93 -1.29
C LYS A 408 29.37 4.86 -0.50
N ASN A 409 29.41 6.16 -0.79
CA ASN A 409 28.52 7.12 -0.14
C ASN A 409 27.09 6.94 -0.63
N TYR A 410 26.14 7.25 0.25
CA TYR A 410 24.72 7.23 -0.07
C TYR A 410 24.29 8.65 -0.42
N ASP A 411 23.38 8.77 -1.38
CA ASP A 411 22.82 10.04 -1.78
C ASP A 411 21.65 10.41 -0.86
N ASP A 412 21.62 11.68 -0.45
CA ASP A 412 20.59 12.21 0.43
C ASP A 412 19.20 12.09 -0.24
N ASN A 413 18.16 11.95 0.59
CA ASN A 413 16.75 11.80 0.19
C ASN A 413 16.41 10.46 -0.51
N PHE A 414 17.37 9.57 -0.70
CA PHE A 414 17.11 8.21 -1.19
C PHE A 414 16.93 7.23 -0.05
N VAL A 415 16.08 6.24 -0.29
CA VAL A 415 15.96 5.06 0.58
C VAL A 415 16.60 3.87 -0.12
N TYR A 416 17.65 3.31 0.49
CA TYR A 416 18.35 2.13 -0.02
C TYR A 416 17.81 0.88 0.64
N VAL A 417 17.34 -0.08 -0.17
CA VAL A 417 16.85 -1.38 0.28
C VAL A 417 17.69 -2.46 -0.39
N SER A 418 18.31 -3.33 0.40
CA SER A 418 19.15 -4.42 -0.14
C SER A 418 19.18 -5.70 0.68
N GLY A 419 19.61 -6.80 0.05
CA GLY A 419 19.73 -8.13 0.64
C GLY A 419 21.14 -8.73 0.57
N HIS A 420 21.21 -10.02 0.20
CA HIS A 420 22.39 -10.78 -0.21
C HIS A 420 23.37 -11.21 0.90
N THR A 421 23.76 -10.27 1.75
CA THR A 421 24.88 -10.49 2.71
C THR A 421 24.50 -11.34 3.91
N HIS A 422 23.20 -11.52 4.15
CA HIS A 422 22.59 -12.03 5.39
C HIS A 422 23.00 -11.23 6.64
N ARG A 423 23.58 -10.04 6.45
CA ARG A 423 23.98 -9.14 7.53
C ARG A 423 22.92 -8.08 7.68
N ASN A 424 22.06 -8.24 8.68
CA ASN A 424 20.98 -7.31 8.93
C ASN A 424 21.53 -5.97 9.43
N VAL A 425 21.33 -4.90 8.65
CA VAL A 425 21.79 -3.53 8.93
C VAL A 425 20.65 -2.54 8.71
N PHE A 426 20.44 -1.67 9.68
CA PHE A 426 19.46 -0.58 9.62
C PHE A 426 20.12 0.73 10.03
N PHE A 427 19.87 1.78 9.25
CA PHE A 427 20.27 3.15 9.58
C PHE A 427 19.26 4.12 8.94
N ASP A 428 18.68 5.03 9.72
CA ASP A 428 17.83 6.11 9.19
C ASP A 428 17.93 7.31 10.13
N ASP A 429 18.58 8.39 9.66
CA ASP A 429 18.65 9.69 10.35
C ASP A 429 17.79 10.76 9.67
N GLY A 430 16.96 10.35 8.70
CA GLY A 430 16.16 11.23 7.85
C GLY A 430 16.87 11.73 6.58
N LEU A 431 18.20 11.70 6.52
CA LEU A 431 18.99 12.07 5.34
C LEU A 431 19.50 10.82 4.61
N VAL A 432 20.24 9.98 5.34
CA VAL A 432 20.75 8.69 4.85
C VAL A 432 19.86 7.58 5.42
N ARG A 433 19.27 6.81 4.51
CA ARG A 433 18.22 5.84 4.85
C ARG A 433 18.53 4.47 4.24
N ILE A 434 18.94 3.52 5.07
CA ILE A 434 19.44 2.19 4.70
C ILE A 434 18.60 1.11 5.40
N TYR A 435 17.98 0.26 4.60
CA TYR A 435 17.06 -0.79 4.99
C TYR A 435 17.52 -2.13 4.44
N ALA A 436 18.47 -2.76 5.13
CA ALA A 436 19.03 -4.06 4.80
C ALA A 436 18.91 -5.04 5.98
N ASP A 437 17.88 -4.91 6.80
CA ASP A 437 17.70 -5.62 8.07
C ASP A 437 16.51 -6.58 8.10
N ASN A 438 16.00 -6.96 6.92
CA ASN A 438 15.01 -8.03 6.79
C ASN A 438 15.46 -9.11 5.80
N GLN A 439 16.74 -9.48 5.90
CA GLN A 439 17.35 -10.60 5.18
C GLN A 439 17.12 -11.86 6.01
N ILE A 440 16.17 -12.71 5.58
CA ILE A 440 15.71 -13.86 6.38
C ILE A 440 16.82 -14.91 6.52
N GLY A 441 17.57 -15.16 5.46
CA GLY A 441 18.70 -16.07 5.44
C GLY A 441 18.32 -17.56 5.42
N TYR A 442 19.30 -18.43 5.67
CA TYR A 442 19.16 -19.87 5.49
C TYR A 442 18.43 -20.53 6.66
N GLY A 443 18.81 -20.18 7.89
CA GLY A 443 18.43 -20.89 9.11
C GLY A 443 17.15 -20.38 9.76
N ASN A 444 16.79 -19.12 9.56
CA ASN A 444 15.65 -18.53 10.26
C ASN A 444 14.29 -19.07 9.80
N GLY A 445 13.48 -19.60 10.72
CA GLY A 445 12.12 -20.09 10.41
C GLY A 445 11.01 -19.06 10.57
N SER A 446 11.29 -17.92 11.20
CA SER A 446 10.29 -16.88 11.47
C SER A 446 10.30 -15.82 10.38
N LEU A 447 9.39 -15.96 9.43
CA LEU A 447 9.20 -15.00 8.34
C LEU A 447 8.27 -13.88 8.78
N HIS A 448 8.71 -12.63 8.63
CA HIS A 448 7.94 -11.41 8.84
C HIS A 448 8.41 -10.33 7.85
N LEU A 449 7.57 -9.33 7.57
CA LEU A 449 7.92 -8.13 6.83
C LEU A 449 8.38 -7.03 7.80
N LYS A 450 9.28 -6.19 7.31
CA LYS A 450 9.54 -4.87 7.89
C LYS A 450 9.01 -3.81 6.92
N TYR A 451 8.83 -2.60 7.41
CA TYR A 451 8.40 -1.48 6.59
C TYR A 451 9.19 -0.21 6.92
N PHE A 452 9.08 0.75 6.00
CA PHE A 452 9.50 2.13 6.19
C PHE A 452 8.43 3.09 5.68
N LEU A 453 8.53 4.34 6.14
CA LEU A 453 7.65 5.42 5.72
C LEU A 453 8.32 6.20 4.59
N MET A 454 7.57 6.41 3.51
CA MET A 454 7.90 7.36 2.46
C MET A 454 6.95 8.54 2.53
N ASP A 455 7.44 9.74 2.22
CA ASP A 455 6.52 10.83 1.91
C ASP A 455 5.62 10.39 0.75
N ASN A 456 4.36 10.78 0.85
CA ASN A 456 3.35 10.51 -0.17
C ASN A 456 3.10 11.77 -1.00
N GLU A 457 3.71 12.92 -0.68
CA GLU A 457 3.61 14.14 -1.46
C GLU A 457 4.53 14.14 -2.68
N TYR A 458 4.13 14.84 -3.74
CA TYR A 458 5.01 15.23 -4.84
C TYR A 458 4.79 16.70 -5.22
N ASP A 459 5.78 17.27 -5.89
CA ASP A 459 5.69 18.60 -6.49
C ASP A 459 5.86 18.49 -8.00
N CYS A 460 4.80 18.76 -8.77
CA CYS A 460 4.84 18.70 -10.24
C CYS A 460 5.46 19.93 -10.91
N PHE A 461 5.81 20.96 -10.12
CA PHE A 461 6.41 22.22 -10.56
C PHE A 461 7.81 22.43 -9.96
N PHE A 462 8.41 21.41 -9.35
CA PHE A 462 9.71 21.53 -8.70
C PHE A 462 10.80 22.05 -9.67
N ASP A 463 10.71 21.66 -10.94
CA ASP A 463 11.61 22.00 -12.06
C ASP A 463 11.40 23.40 -12.66
N TYR A 464 10.36 24.13 -12.23
CA TYR A 464 10.09 25.49 -12.73
C TYR A 464 11.01 26.50 -12.05
N ASP A 465 11.51 27.50 -12.78
CA ASP A 465 12.21 28.62 -12.15
C ASP A 465 11.25 29.50 -11.33
N ASP A 466 11.79 30.28 -10.41
CA ASP A 466 11.05 31.32 -9.72
C ASP A 466 10.51 32.35 -10.74
N GLY A 467 9.21 32.65 -10.67
CA GLY A 467 8.57 33.52 -11.64
C GLY A 467 7.05 33.45 -11.65
N ILE A 468 6.48 34.04 -12.71
CA ILE A 468 5.04 34.03 -12.99
C ILE A 468 4.84 33.17 -14.25
N HIS A 469 4.15 32.05 -14.08
CA HIS A 469 3.95 31.05 -15.11
C HIS A 469 2.47 30.91 -15.42
N GLU A 470 2.12 30.85 -16.69
CA GLU A 470 0.77 30.45 -17.09
C GLU A 470 0.67 28.92 -17.01
N ILE A 471 -0.38 28.42 -16.35
CA ILE A 471 -0.60 26.99 -16.15
C ILE A 471 -2.02 26.60 -16.53
N THR A 472 -2.21 25.33 -16.83
CA THR A 472 -3.52 24.75 -17.10
C THR A 472 -4.29 24.43 -15.81
N SER A 473 -5.60 24.25 -15.94
CA SER A 473 -6.43 23.73 -14.84
C SER A 473 -5.98 22.33 -14.38
N GLN A 474 -5.54 21.49 -15.32
CA GLN A 474 -5.06 20.14 -15.01
C GLN A 474 -3.79 20.19 -14.15
N GLN A 475 -2.80 21.01 -14.52
CA GLN A 475 -1.58 21.18 -13.74
C GLN A 475 -1.86 21.70 -12.31
N TYR A 476 -2.84 22.60 -12.14
CA TYR A 476 -3.25 23.05 -10.81
C TYR A 476 -3.88 21.92 -9.97
N GLN A 477 -4.71 21.08 -10.59
CA GLN A 477 -5.26 19.90 -9.92
C GLN A 477 -4.17 18.88 -9.58
N ASP A 478 -3.22 18.63 -10.48
CA ASP A 478 -2.11 17.71 -10.26
C ASP A 478 -1.21 18.17 -9.13
N PHE A 479 -0.93 19.48 -9.02
CA PHE A 479 -0.22 20.04 -7.88
C PHE A 479 -0.99 19.86 -6.58
N ALA A 480 -2.30 20.14 -6.57
CA ALA A 480 -3.11 19.98 -5.38
C ALA A 480 -3.19 18.52 -4.92
N ARG A 481 -3.32 17.57 -5.85
CA ARG A 481 -3.24 16.12 -5.57
C ARG A 481 -1.88 15.73 -4.99
N GLY A 482 -0.80 16.23 -5.59
CA GLY A 482 0.57 16.01 -5.13
C GLY A 482 0.83 16.53 -3.72
N LYS A 483 0.22 17.64 -3.32
CA LYS A 483 0.29 18.16 -1.93
C LYS A 483 -0.77 17.56 -0.99
N ASN A 484 -1.51 16.54 -1.42
CA ASN A 484 -2.63 15.93 -0.69
C ASN A 484 -3.71 16.94 -0.25
N ILE A 485 -3.89 18.01 -1.03
CA ILE A 485 -4.86 19.08 -0.80
C ILE A 485 -6.18 18.69 -1.47
N ASN A 486 -7.18 18.37 -0.65
CA ASN A 486 -8.55 18.18 -1.14
C ASN A 486 -9.08 19.49 -1.75
N MET A 487 -9.51 19.43 -3.00
CA MET A 487 -10.11 20.56 -3.71
C MET A 487 -11.29 20.12 -4.60
N THR A 488 -12.21 21.06 -4.81
CA THR A 488 -13.30 20.96 -5.79
C THR A 488 -13.10 22.02 -6.86
N PHE A 489 -12.33 21.70 -7.91
CA PHE A 489 -11.99 22.63 -8.98
C PHE A 489 -12.36 22.06 -10.36
N ASN A 490 -13.64 22.19 -10.72
CA ASN A 490 -14.21 21.61 -11.96
C ASN A 490 -14.73 22.67 -12.93
N ARG A 491 -14.41 23.95 -12.70
CA ARG A 491 -14.94 25.06 -13.51
C ARG A 491 -13.98 25.42 -14.63
N GLN A 492 -14.54 25.83 -15.78
CA GLN A 492 -13.75 26.46 -16.83
C GLN A 492 -13.24 27.82 -16.35
N ILE A 493 -12.00 28.13 -16.71
CA ILE A 493 -11.31 29.37 -16.38
C ILE A 493 -10.68 29.95 -17.64
N ASN A 494 -10.46 31.26 -17.65
CA ASN A 494 -9.81 31.94 -18.78
C ASN A 494 -8.29 31.75 -18.73
N ILE A 495 -7.60 32.44 -17.82
CA ILE A 495 -6.15 32.29 -17.63
C ILE A 495 -5.85 32.01 -16.15
N LEU A 496 -4.95 31.07 -15.88
CA LEU A 496 -4.44 30.78 -14.54
C LEU A 496 -2.93 30.96 -14.48
N TYR A 497 -2.49 31.73 -13.51
CA TYR A 497 -1.08 31.96 -13.22
C TYR A 497 -0.67 31.24 -11.95
N MET A 498 0.46 30.55 -12.00
CA MET A 498 1.24 30.13 -10.83
C MET A 498 2.37 31.13 -10.61
N LEU A 499 2.45 31.66 -9.40
CA LEU A 499 3.57 32.44 -8.92
C LEU A 499 4.41 31.50 -8.06
N LYS A 500 5.63 31.19 -8.50
CA LYS A 500 6.59 30.38 -7.75
C LYS A 500 7.71 31.28 -7.24
N LYS A 501 7.98 31.25 -5.93
CA LYS A 501 9.08 32.02 -5.34
C LYS A 501 9.65 31.33 -4.12
N ASN A 502 10.96 31.05 -4.10
CA ASN A 502 11.65 30.39 -3.00
C ASN A 502 10.96 29.08 -2.55
N GLY A 503 10.47 28.29 -3.52
CA GLY A 503 9.73 27.05 -3.26
C GLY A 503 8.31 27.22 -2.74
N PHE A 504 7.77 28.45 -2.66
CA PHE A 504 6.36 28.73 -2.36
C PHE A 504 5.54 29.00 -3.62
N TYR A 505 4.25 28.69 -3.54
CA TYR A 505 3.31 28.78 -4.66
C TYR A 505 2.09 29.65 -4.32
N CYS A 506 1.70 30.52 -5.25
CA CYS A 506 0.44 31.26 -5.21
C CYS A 506 -0.26 31.14 -6.57
N PHE A 507 -1.58 30.89 -6.56
CA PHE A 507 -2.34 30.65 -7.79
C PHE A 507 -3.35 31.78 -8.02
N ILE A 508 -3.28 32.44 -9.17
CA ILE A 508 -4.10 33.61 -9.50
C ILE A 508 -4.80 33.40 -10.84
N HIS A 509 -6.13 33.40 -10.81
CA HIS A 509 -6.98 33.43 -11.99
C HIS A 509 -7.15 34.86 -12.51
N LYS A 510 -7.13 35.02 -13.83
CA LYS A 510 -7.52 36.26 -14.54
C LYS A 510 -8.74 36.00 -15.40
N SER A 511 -9.86 36.68 -15.09
CA SER A 511 -11.08 36.60 -15.90
C SER A 511 -10.90 37.24 -17.28
N GLU A 512 -11.86 37.02 -18.18
CA GLU A 512 -11.90 37.67 -19.49
C GLU A 512 -11.92 39.20 -19.37
N LEU A 513 -12.62 39.73 -18.35
CA LEU A 513 -12.66 41.16 -18.02
C LEU A 513 -11.36 41.66 -17.35
N GLY A 514 -10.32 40.82 -17.24
CA GLY A 514 -9.04 41.17 -16.65
C GLY A 514 -9.03 41.22 -15.12
N THR A 515 -10.10 40.78 -14.45
CA THR A 515 -10.17 40.76 -12.98
C THR A 515 -9.33 39.62 -12.43
N LEU A 516 -8.44 39.92 -11.48
CA LEU A 516 -7.60 38.98 -10.78
C LEU A 516 -8.29 38.46 -9.52
N SER A 517 -8.23 37.14 -9.34
CA SER A 517 -8.69 36.45 -8.15
C SER A 517 -7.68 35.39 -7.74
N MET A 518 -7.29 35.36 -6.48
CA MET A 518 -6.46 34.30 -5.93
C MET A 518 -7.29 33.05 -5.67
N LEU A 519 -6.69 31.88 -5.90
CA LEU A 519 -7.29 30.59 -5.65
C LEU A 519 -6.88 30.05 -4.28
N ASN A 520 -7.89 29.53 -3.56
CA ASN A 520 -7.71 28.75 -2.35
C ASN A 520 -8.40 27.40 -2.56
N GLY A 521 -7.70 26.48 -3.22
CA GLY A 521 -8.32 25.28 -3.78
C GLY A 521 -9.37 25.68 -4.83
N GLY A 522 -10.60 25.21 -4.66
CA GLY A 522 -11.71 25.53 -5.56
C GLY A 522 -12.29 26.95 -5.44
N ALA A 523 -11.94 27.69 -4.38
CA ALA A 523 -12.55 28.98 -4.03
C ALA A 523 -11.77 30.17 -4.61
N PHE A 524 -12.49 31.24 -4.92
CA PHE A 524 -11.95 32.47 -5.53
C PHE A 524 -12.03 33.62 -4.55
N TYR A 525 -10.93 34.34 -4.40
CA TYR A 525 -10.82 35.55 -3.60
C TYR A 525 -10.43 36.69 -4.52
N LYS A 526 -11.35 37.64 -4.74
CA LYS A 526 -11.08 38.80 -5.60
C LYS A 526 -9.94 39.61 -5.00
N LEU A 527 -8.93 39.88 -5.81
CA LEU A 527 -7.76 40.66 -5.42
C LEU A 527 -8.06 42.15 -5.56
N ARG A 528 -7.55 42.99 -4.65
CA ARG A 528 -7.75 44.46 -4.67
C ARG A 528 -7.02 45.09 -5.84
N ILE A 529 -5.73 44.79 -5.99
CA ILE A 529 -4.85 45.35 -7.00
C ILE A 529 -4.87 44.47 -8.24
N GLN A 530 -5.21 45.02 -9.41
CA GLN A 530 -5.33 44.24 -10.66
C GLN A 530 -3.99 44.11 -11.40
N ARG A 531 -2.88 43.78 -10.70
CA ARG A 531 -1.53 43.67 -11.28
C ARG A 531 -0.78 42.44 -10.74
N LEU A 532 -0.52 41.43 -11.57
CA LEU A 532 0.19 40.20 -11.17
C LEU A 532 1.57 40.46 -10.57
N LYS A 533 2.36 41.36 -11.20
CA LYS A 533 3.71 41.71 -10.72
C LYS A 533 3.73 42.25 -9.29
N TYR A 534 2.65 42.89 -8.84
CA TYR A 534 2.53 43.35 -7.46
C TYR A 534 2.53 42.19 -6.46
N TYR A 535 1.75 41.14 -6.74
CA TYR A 535 1.68 39.96 -5.87
C TYR A 535 3.00 39.21 -5.82
N TYR A 536 3.63 39.00 -6.96
CA TYR A 536 4.94 38.34 -7.03
C TYR A 536 6.04 39.11 -6.28
N ALA A 537 6.09 40.44 -6.44
CA ALA A 537 7.08 41.28 -5.77
C ALA A 537 6.92 41.27 -4.24
N ASN A 538 5.69 41.17 -3.73
CA ASN A 538 5.37 41.22 -2.30
C ASN A 538 5.19 39.84 -1.64
N MET A 539 5.41 38.75 -2.39
CA MET A 539 5.12 37.39 -1.94
C MET A 539 5.92 37.00 -0.69
N ASP A 540 7.23 37.28 -0.65
CA ASP A 540 8.07 36.95 0.52
C ASP A 540 7.59 37.67 1.79
N ARG A 541 7.29 38.97 1.68
CA ARG A 541 6.79 39.77 2.81
C ARG A 541 5.44 39.24 3.32
N MET A 542 4.53 38.87 2.41
CA MET A 542 3.25 38.27 2.78
C MET A 542 3.48 36.91 3.48
N ILE A 543 4.33 36.05 2.92
CA ILE A 543 4.66 34.75 3.50
C ILE A 543 5.25 34.91 4.90
N GLU A 544 6.23 35.78 5.08
CA GLU A 544 6.89 36.00 6.38
C GLU A 544 5.89 36.49 7.44
N SER A 545 5.02 37.43 7.07
CA SER A 545 4.02 38.00 7.96
C SER A 545 3.01 36.98 8.48
N ILE A 546 2.70 35.95 7.68
CA ILE A 546 1.80 34.84 8.06
C ILE A 546 2.58 33.77 8.80
N LYS A 547 3.72 33.33 8.24
CA LYS A 547 4.48 32.17 8.70
C LYS A 547 5.02 32.37 10.12
N LYS A 548 5.61 33.53 10.42
CA LYS A 548 6.26 33.79 11.71
C LYS A 548 5.34 33.65 12.93
N PRO A 549 4.14 34.27 12.98
CA PRO A 549 3.21 34.04 14.08
C PRO A 549 2.57 32.64 14.02
N LEU A 550 2.33 32.12 12.81
CA LEU A 550 1.71 30.81 12.63
C LEU A 550 2.60 29.65 13.10
N ASP A 551 3.92 29.71 12.91
CA ASP A 551 4.85 28.67 13.35
C ASP A 551 4.77 28.50 14.88
N LYS A 552 4.75 29.61 15.63
CA LYS A 552 4.58 29.60 17.10
C LYS A 552 3.23 29.01 17.52
N TYR A 553 2.16 29.39 16.81
CA TYR A 553 0.83 28.88 17.09
C TYR A 553 0.74 27.37 16.80
N SER A 554 1.31 26.93 15.68
CA SER A 554 1.30 25.53 15.23
C SER A 554 2.12 24.64 16.16
N GLU A 555 3.26 25.12 16.66
CA GLU A 555 4.06 24.43 17.68
C GLU A 555 3.25 24.21 18.97
N TYR A 556 2.52 25.23 19.42
CA TYR A 556 1.65 25.11 20.58
C TYR A 556 0.52 24.10 20.37
N GLN A 557 -0.11 24.11 19.19
CA GLN A 557 -1.11 23.11 18.83
C GLN A 557 -0.52 21.70 18.76
N GLN A 558 0.69 21.55 18.23
CA GLN A 558 1.36 20.26 18.13
C GLN A 558 1.67 19.68 19.51
N ASN A 559 2.07 20.51 20.46
CA ASN A 559 2.28 20.07 21.84
C ASN A 559 0.98 19.54 22.46
N ILE A 560 -0.15 20.22 22.27
CA ILE A 560 -1.47 19.74 22.74
C ILE A 560 -1.88 18.44 22.02
N SER A 561 -1.69 18.38 20.71
CA SER A 561 -1.94 17.19 19.89
C SER A 561 -1.18 15.98 20.43
N ASN A 562 0.11 16.15 20.70
CA ASN A 562 0.96 15.08 21.25
C ASN A 562 0.45 14.60 22.62
N GLU A 563 0.03 15.50 23.51
CA GLU A 563 -0.55 15.14 24.81
C GLU A 563 -1.87 14.35 24.66
N ILE A 564 -2.74 14.74 23.72
CA ILE A 564 -3.98 14.00 23.42
C ILE A 564 -3.66 12.60 22.89
N LYS A 565 -2.65 12.47 22.03
CA LYS A 565 -2.22 11.17 21.49
C LYS A 565 -1.67 10.24 22.56
N LYS A 566 -0.88 10.77 23.51
CA LYS A 566 -0.33 9.98 24.62
C LYS A 566 -1.40 9.31 25.48
N ILE A 567 -2.58 9.94 25.64
CA ILE A 567 -3.71 9.34 26.38
C ILE A 567 -4.61 8.44 25.52
N GLY A 568 -4.31 8.30 24.22
CA GLY A 568 -5.03 7.46 23.26
C GLY A 568 -6.12 8.17 22.45
N GLY A 569 -6.13 9.51 22.42
CA GLY A 569 -7.00 10.30 21.53
C GLY A 569 -6.37 10.56 20.16
N SER A 570 -7.15 11.10 19.21
CA SER A 570 -6.70 11.36 17.83
C SER A 570 -5.62 12.44 17.74
N GLY A 571 -5.81 13.58 18.41
CA GLY A 571 -4.90 14.72 18.32
C GLY A 571 -4.92 15.43 16.96
N ARG A 572 -5.89 15.16 16.07
CA ARG A 572 -5.93 15.74 14.72
C ARG A 572 -6.13 17.25 14.75
N ILE A 573 -5.18 18.00 14.18
CA ILE A 573 -5.26 19.47 14.04
C ILE A 573 -5.96 19.86 12.72
N HIS A 574 -6.96 20.73 12.80
CA HIS A 574 -7.64 21.36 11.66
C HIS A 574 -8.08 22.80 11.98
N GLY A 575 -7.30 23.78 11.50
CA GLY A 575 -7.51 25.19 11.84
C GLY A 575 -7.15 25.42 13.31
N CYS A 576 -8.10 25.92 14.09
CA CYS A 576 -7.94 26.16 15.53
C CYS A 576 -8.39 24.99 16.41
N ILE A 577 -8.85 23.88 15.82
CA ILE A 577 -9.45 22.75 16.53
C ILE A 577 -8.51 21.55 16.50
N ILE A 578 -8.43 20.84 17.63
CA ILE A 578 -7.69 19.60 17.82
C ILE A 578 -8.66 18.53 18.30
N ASP A 579 -8.81 17.44 17.55
CA ASP A 579 -9.76 16.37 17.88
C ASP A 579 -9.22 15.49 19.01
N ILE A 580 -10.07 15.16 19.99
CA ILE A 580 -9.82 14.09 20.95
C ILE A 580 -10.41 12.79 20.39
N ASP A 581 -11.67 12.87 19.98
CA ASP A 581 -12.39 11.84 19.22
C ASP A 581 -13.36 12.50 18.22
N SER A 582 -14.33 11.74 17.70
CA SER A 582 -15.28 12.25 16.70
C SER A 582 -16.22 13.35 17.19
N TYR A 583 -16.42 13.51 18.49
CA TYR A 583 -17.38 14.47 19.07
C TYR A 583 -16.77 15.38 20.15
N ASN A 584 -15.60 15.03 20.66
CA ASN A 584 -14.91 15.76 21.71
C ASN A 584 -13.66 16.42 21.13
N HIS A 585 -13.52 17.71 21.38
CA HIS A 585 -12.53 18.54 20.72
C HIS A 585 -11.90 19.54 21.70
N VAL A 586 -10.74 20.05 21.32
CA VAL A 586 -10.06 21.16 21.95
C VAL A 586 -9.97 22.32 20.96
N TYR A 587 -10.48 23.48 21.33
CA TYR A 587 -10.28 24.73 20.59
C TYR A 587 -9.11 25.50 21.20
N VAL A 588 -8.17 25.93 20.36
CA VAL A 588 -7.05 26.78 20.75
C VAL A 588 -7.30 28.16 20.16
N ASN A 589 -7.61 29.16 20.99
CA ASN A 589 -7.89 30.49 20.50
C ASN A 589 -6.62 31.14 19.90
N PRO A 590 -6.63 31.58 18.64
CA PRO A 590 -5.44 32.11 17.97
C PRO A 590 -5.00 33.50 18.46
N VAL A 591 -5.84 34.21 19.22
CA VAL A 591 -5.55 35.57 19.71
C VAL A 591 -4.88 35.53 21.09
N ASN A 592 -5.43 34.73 22.02
CA ASN A 592 -5.00 34.71 23.42
C ASN A 592 -4.46 33.35 23.90
N MET A 593 -4.35 32.37 23.00
CA MET A 593 -3.83 31.02 23.28
C MET A 593 -4.62 30.23 24.35
N ILE A 594 -5.84 30.67 24.68
CA ILE A 594 -6.71 29.94 25.62
C ILE A 594 -7.14 28.62 24.96
N VAL A 595 -7.02 27.55 25.75
CA VAL A 595 -7.37 26.19 25.36
C VAL A 595 -8.72 25.84 26.01
N THR A 596 -9.70 25.45 25.20
CA THR A 596 -11.07 25.20 25.65
C THR A 596 -11.53 23.83 25.15
N GLY A 597 -11.94 22.95 26.08
CA GLY A 597 -12.52 21.65 25.76
C GLY A 597 -14.03 21.76 25.52
N TYR A 598 -14.52 21.14 24.44
CA TYR A 598 -15.95 21.12 24.14
C TYR A 598 -16.38 19.82 23.46
N TYR A 599 -17.65 19.49 23.64
CA TYR A 599 -18.36 18.45 22.91
C TYR A 599 -19.23 19.09 21.82
N ALA A 600 -19.31 18.49 20.64
CA ALA A 600 -20.12 19.00 19.53
C ALA A 600 -20.83 17.87 18.78
N LEU A 601 -22.14 18.01 18.56
CA LEU A 601 -22.90 17.16 17.63
C LEU A 601 -22.85 17.71 16.20
N ASP A 602 -22.86 19.03 16.08
CA ASP A 602 -22.75 19.77 14.84
C ASP A 602 -22.13 21.16 15.10
N ILE A 603 -22.06 21.99 14.06
CA ILE A 603 -21.44 23.32 14.16
C ILE A 603 -22.21 24.30 15.05
N ILE A 604 -23.48 24.04 15.35
CA ILE A 604 -24.35 24.87 16.19
C ILE A 604 -24.38 24.28 17.61
N ASN A 605 -24.72 23.00 17.75
CA ASN A 605 -24.96 22.34 19.03
C ASN A 605 -23.66 21.91 19.72
N LYS A 606 -23.15 22.77 20.61
CA LYS A 606 -21.91 22.55 21.36
C LYS A 606 -22.09 22.74 22.86
N LYS A 607 -21.32 21.97 23.63
CA LYS A 607 -21.27 22.03 25.09
C LYS A 607 -19.82 22.24 25.55
N VAL A 608 -19.54 23.40 26.12
CA VAL A 608 -18.21 23.84 26.55
C VAL A 608 -17.98 23.46 28.01
N TYR A 609 -16.83 22.86 28.30
CA TYR A 609 -16.47 22.40 29.65
C TYR A 609 -15.47 23.36 30.30
N GLY A 610 -15.54 23.48 31.63
CA GLY A 610 -14.65 24.37 32.40
C GLY A 610 -13.18 23.97 32.29
N ASN A 611 -12.90 22.68 32.06
CA ASN A 611 -11.56 22.16 31.80
C ASN A 611 -11.61 20.84 31.02
N ILE A 612 -10.48 20.46 30.40
CA ILE A 612 -10.37 19.23 29.60
C ILE A 612 -10.56 17.95 30.45
N PRO A 613 -10.03 17.84 31.68
CA PRO A 613 -10.31 16.68 32.53
C PRO A 613 -11.79 16.42 32.77
N GLU A 614 -12.61 17.46 32.95
CA GLU A 614 -14.06 17.33 33.13
C GLU A 614 -14.76 16.85 31.85
N LEU A 615 -14.33 17.36 30.67
CA LEU A 615 -14.76 16.85 29.36
C LEU A 615 -14.45 15.35 29.23
N LEU A 616 -13.19 14.96 29.48
CA LEU A 616 -12.75 13.57 29.37
C LEU A 616 -13.49 12.67 30.35
N LYS A 617 -13.64 13.09 31.60
CA LYS A 617 -14.36 12.31 32.63
C LYS A 617 -15.81 12.06 32.24
N THR A 618 -16.46 13.05 31.63
CA THR A 618 -17.88 12.99 31.27
C THR A 618 -18.12 12.20 29.99
N ASN A 619 -17.36 12.49 28.92
CA ASN A 619 -17.65 11.97 27.58
C ASN A 619 -16.63 10.91 27.10
N CYS A 620 -15.42 10.87 27.66
CA CYS A 620 -14.36 9.95 27.25
C CYS A 620 -13.75 9.17 28.45
N PRO A 621 -14.52 8.41 29.26
CA PRO A 621 -14.03 7.84 30.52
C PRO A 621 -12.76 6.97 30.38
N LYS A 622 -12.61 6.25 29.26
CA LYS A 622 -11.40 5.46 28.98
C LYS A 622 -10.14 6.35 28.84
N LEU A 623 -10.25 7.44 28.08
CA LEU A 623 -9.15 8.40 27.90
C LEU A 623 -8.86 9.14 29.21
N TYR A 624 -9.90 9.43 30.01
CA TYR A 624 -9.72 9.98 31.35
C TYR A 624 -8.92 9.06 32.28
N CYS A 625 -9.18 7.74 32.25
CA CYS A 625 -8.38 6.78 33.01
C CYS A 625 -6.90 6.78 32.58
N ASN A 626 -6.62 6.90 31.29
CA ASN A 626 -5.24 6.99 30.78
C ASN A 626 -4.57 8.31 31.21
N TYR A 627 -5.32 9.41 31.13
CA TYR A 627 -4.87 10.72 31.61
C TYR A 627 -4.50 10.71 33.09
N MET A 628 -5.31 10.09 33.96
CA MET A 628 -5.00 9.97 35.38
C MET A 628 -3.70 9.20 35.65
N LYS A 629 -3.46 8.10 34.91
CA LYS A 629 -2.20 7.33 35.01
C LYS A 629 -0.97 8.13 34.58
N MET A 630 -1.13 9.11 33.69
CA MET A 630 -0.05 9.98 33.23
C MET A 630 0.25 11.11 34.23
N ILE A 631 -0.78 11.67 34.88
CA ILE A 631 -0.58 12.67 35.94
C ILE A 631 0.19 12.08 37.12
N GLU A 632 -0.06 10.83 37.47
CA GLU A 632 0.67 10.12 38.54
C GLU A 632 2.19 9.98 38.24
N LYS A 633 2.61 10.20 36.98
CA LYS A 633 4.00 10.15 36.52
C LYS A 633 4.62 11.52 36.24
N ASP A 634 3.92 12.62 36.52
CA ASP A 634 4.33 14.02 36.22
C ASP A 634 4.56 14.33 34.72
N ASP A 635 3.97 13.55 33.81
CA ASP A 635 4.26 13.61 32.37
C ASP A 635 3.47 14.68 31.57
N VAL A 636 2.54 15.43 32.19
CA VAL A 636 1.58 16.31 31.48
C VAL A 636 1.57 17.73 32.03
N LEU A 637 2.04 18.70 31.23
CA LEU A 637 2.11 20.12 31.61
C LEU A 637 0.97 20.98 31.03
N ILE A 638 0.48 20.69 29.81
CA ILE A 638 -0.43 21.61 29.08
C ILE A 638 -1.91 21.32 29.36
N LEU A 639 -2.30 20.05 29.47
CA LEU A 639 -3.67 19.65 29.86
C LEU A 639 -3.93 19.81 31.37
N ASN A 640 -2.88 20.12 32.13
CA ASN A 640 -2.84 20.07 33.59
C ASN A 640 -2.92 21.46 34.24
N LYS A 641 -3.55 22.44 33.57
CA LYS A 641 -3.87 23.72 34.22
C LYS A 641 -4.94 23.52 35.30
N LYS A 642 -4.54 22.96 36.45
CA LYS A 642 -5.20 23.14 37.73
C LYS A 642 -4.93 24.55 38.21
N LYS A 643 -5.99 25.33 38.37
CA LYS A 643 -6.14 26.23 39.52
C LYS A 643 -7.58 26.14 39.97
N ASP A 644 -7.75 26.18 41.28
CA ASP A 644 -9.00 26.05 42.05
C ASP A 644 -10.14 26.94 41.53
N GLU A 645 -10.79 26.54 40.44
CA GLU A 645 -12.06 27.08 40.01
C GLU A 645 -13.15 26.04 40.26
N VAL A 646 -14.17 26.44 41.02
CA VAL A 646 -15.43 25.71 41.21
C VAL A 646 -15.86 25.11 39.88
N SER A 647 -16.12 23.79 39.84
CA SER A 647 -16.61 23.05 38.66
C SER A 647 -17.78 23.81 38.05
N LYS A 648 -17.53 24.59 36.99
CA LYS A 648 -18.59 25.30 36.27
C LYS A 648 -19.31 24.25 35.45
N LEU A 649 -20.63 24.15 35.63
CA LEU A 649 -21.46 23.28 34.82
C LEU A 649 -21.18 23.56 33.33
N PRO A 650 -21.08 22.53 32.48
CA PRO A 650 -20.77 22.76 31.09
C PRO A 650 -21.86 23.61 30.43
N GLN A 651 -21.45 24.59 29.64
CA GLN A 651 -22.33 25.63 29.09
C GLN A 651 -22.66 25.34 27.63
N GLU A 652 -23.90 25.61 27.23
CA GLU A 652 -24.28 25.57 25.82
C GLU A 652 -23.65 26.73 25.06
N TYR A 653 -23.10 26.44 23.88
CA TYR A 653 -22.48 27.44 23.00
C TYR A 653 -23.02 27.29 21.58
N LEU A 654 -24.01 28.12 21.23
CA LEU A 654 -24.75 28.00 19.96
C LEU A 654 -24.12 28.82 18.81
N GLU A 655 -23.18 29.72 19.12
CA GLU A 655 -22.50 30.54 18.12
C GLU A 655 -21.58 29.71 17.22
N THR A 656 -21.34 30.20 16.00
CA THR A 656 -20.53 29.52 14.96
C THR A 656 -19.22 30.24 14.64
N ASP A 657 -18.93 31.33 15.35
CA ASP A 657 -17.76 32.21 15.19
C ASP A 657 -16.42 31.47 15.28
N ILE A 658 -16.27 30.48 16.18
CA ILE A 658 -15.04 29.67 16.33
C ILE A 658 -14.69 28.93 15.03
N TYR A 659 -15.69 28.52 14.24
CA TYR A 659 -15.47 27.84 12.96
C TYR A 659 -15.06 28.82 11.86
N LYS A 660 -15.52 30.07 11.92
CA LYS A 660 -15.06 31.13 11.01
C LYS A 660 -13.58 31.43 11.25
N ALA A 661 -13.19 31.64 12.51
CA ALA A 661 -11.79 31.85 12.89
C ALA A 661 -10.92 30.62 12.53
N SER A 662 -11.40 29.42 12.84
CA SER A 662 -10.73 28.16 12.50
C SER A 662 -10.55 27.98 10.99
N ARG A 663 -11.55 28.37 10.18
CA ARG A 663 -11.44 28.32 8.71
C ARG A 663 -10.38 29.27 8.16
N GLU A 664 -10.31 30.50 8.67
CA GLU A 664 -9.25 31.44 8.28
C GLU A 664 -7.87 30.92 8.69
N MET A 665 -7.75 30.37 9.91
CA MET A 665 -6.51 29.72 10.36
C MET A 665 -6.13 28.55 9.46
N LYS A 666 -7.08 27.70 9.09
CA LYS A 666 -6.85 26.59 8.16
C LYS A 666 -6.38 27.05 6.78
N ASN A 667 -6.83 28.22 6.32
CA ASN A 667 -6.35 28.80 5.07
C ASN A 667 -4.90 29.30 5.19
N MET A 668 -4.55 29.95 6.30
CA MET A 668 -3.17 30.37 6.60
C MET A 668 -2.23 29.17 6.76
N GLN A 669 -2.70 28.10 7.40
CA GLN A 669 -1.97 26.84 7.59
C GLN A 669 -1.53 26.16 6.29
N LYS A 670 -2.07 26.54 5.11
CA LYS A 670 -1.58 26.02 3.83
C LYS A 670 -0.14 26.39 3.51
N ILE A 671 0.39 27.40 4.18
CA ILE A 671 1.78 27.82 4.05
C ILE A 671 2.77 26.73 4.51
N SER A 672 2.34 25.78 5.35
CA SER A 672 3.17 24.62 5.74
C SER A 672 3.31 23.58 4.62
N TYR A 673 2.47 23.64 3.59
CA TYR A 673 2.59 22.88 2.34
C TYR A 673 3.21 23.74 1.21
N ASN A 674 3.84 24.86 1.58
CA ASN A 674 4.41 25.85 0.68
C ASN A 674 3.37 26.54 -0.22
N VAL A 675 2.10 26.63 0.19
CA VAL A 675 1.04 27.27 -0.60
C VAL A 675 0.54 28.54 0.09
N LEU A 676 0.69 29.69 -0.58
CA LEU A 676 0.08 30.95 -0.20
C LEU A 676 -1.33 31.04 -0.81
N SER A 677 -2.36 30.90 0.03
CA SER A 677 -3.77 30.91 -0.39
C SER A 677 -4.61 32.03 0.23
N VAL A 678 -3.97 32.95 0.98
CA VAL A 678 -4.59 34.13 1.60
C VAL A 678 -3.71 35.35 1.36
N TRP A 679 -4.34 36.53 1.35
CA TRP A 679 -3.67 37.79 1.07
C TRP A 679 -4.32 38.89 1.89
N TYR A 680 -3.51 39.62 2.66
CA TYR A 680 -3.98 40.65 3.59
C TYR A 680 -3.34 42.00 3.23
N ASP A 681 -4.06 42.82 2.47
CA ASP A 681 -3.55 44.11 2.00
C ASP A 681 -3.09 45.05 3.14
N SER A 682 -3.73 44.98 4.32
CA SER A 682 -3.39 45.80 5.49
C SER A 682 -1.94 45.62 5.96
N ILE A 683 -1.40 44.40 5.84
CA ILE A 683 -0.02 44.08 6.23
C ILE A 683 1.00 44.85 5.38
N LEU A 684 0.65 45.12 4.12
CA LEU A 684 1.52 45.83 3.18
C LEU A 684 1.36 47.35 3.30
N ASP A 685 0.14 47.81 3.64
CA ASP A 685 -0.19 49.22 3.83
C ASP A 685 0.40 49.81 5.14
N GLU A 686 0.62 49.00 6.20
CA GLU A 686 1.18 49.46 7.49
C GLU A 686 2.62 50.02 7.42
N ASN A 687 3.41 49.72 6.38
CA ASN A 687 4.77 50.28 6.22
C ASN A 687 4.86 51.44 5.22
N ILE A 688 3.73 52.04 4.81
CA ILE A 688 3.76 53.28 3.99
C ILE A 688 4.07 54.50 4.87
N PHE A 689 4.00 54.38 6.21
CA PHE A 689 4.32 55.48 7.13
C PHE A 689 5.78 55.57 7.59
N ASP A 690 6.65 54.62 7.21
CA ASP A 690 8.09 54.65 7.57
C ASP A 690 9.02 54.96 6.37
N ILE A 691 8.47 55.47 5.26
CA ILE A 691 9.26 56.06 4.16
C ILE A 691 8.59 57.36 3.72
N GLN A 692 8.84 58.43 4.48
CA GLN A 692 8.88 59.80 3.96
C GLN A 692 10.30 60.33 4.06
#